data_AF-A0A0D2JYT6-F1
#
_entry.id   AF-A0A0D2JYT6-F1
#
_cell.length_a   1.000
_cell.length_b   1.000
_cell.length_c   1.000
_cell.angle_alpha   90.00
_cell.angle_beta   90.00
_cell.angle_gamma   90.00
#
_symmetry.space_group_name_H-M   'P 1'
#
loop_
_entity.id
_entity.type
_entity.pdbx_description
1 polymer ?
#
loop_
_entity_poly.entity_id
_entity_poly.type
_entity_poly.pdbx_seq_one_letter_code
_entity_poly.pdbx_strand_id
1 'polypeptide(L)'
;MAQTKESNSPPLHAAAARGDLGRLLALLGAGADVDAGDPLGRSALHYAAAFGHVDAINLLLNRGAAVDAADDVGRHALHSAVHSGELAAARALLDRGARADAAAGAGRMMPLNIAAYRGDLPMIRLLLDRGALKDVSPEARIVSLLHAAAQGHPGALDLLLERGGSQMVAHDGGSAVAFAVKQGQAGTAMTFARRGAEMPPATQLFEVQDAFCRLLQMLAADVREASSTRFNLQSLVVGAAGQMRRLQVAEGAHEQLLLRREEEHARRLQQLEEAHARRLLTMEEAHARRLLAAGYAEGFLTAHRMADQLENLKVWVAGRTNHSTDIVAWLLKQDTWACRQSELLSSGGASGRGRFWRGVADLCAQVTGLQAGYNVAAAQAGGGAAGLPPMTRSDVLLLNAIGDLLDIIPAISLTKTGRPGPHPTDAVADPAAAARMAPAALRAALADRGHCSVLIRLAGDLSDIYMGHTAWFSFSFMIRIFKFYDLDDRRSSFSSYPGMLSSLDDFYVMPDSDQRLVMLQTTNGVMDKTLWSLVTEHSLLAWQRVRLANALARSGEEWVDFVGRHNSGTYNNQYMLLDLKRFRPGKAIEPGLLWVVEQIPGYQHSEDVTRLLELGYFASFNVPFFREVYDKAGFGKFTTAMAARGLEFEEAVEGASYQLAARSQIFRRDAGSVQSLDGLKAILRSNGFKAGDPYARGHPGNAVCARNDLDPIKPRATGCTDGKVTSYHAALEGRSWAINGPTSEQGLPPFSWGRGLPFSGEPHRGQPVKFDFDWQEMRP
;
A
#
# COMPACT_ATOMS: atom_id res chain seq x y z
N MET A 1 47.93 41.91 -8.02
CA MET A 1 48.91 40.89 -8.45
C MET A 1 48.73 39.65 -7.59
N ALA A 2 47.94 38.69 -8.06
CA ALA A 2 47.92 37.35 -7.49
C ALA A 2 48.54 36.44 -8.55
N GLN A 3 49.81 36.07 -8.32
CA GLN A 3 50.50 35.06 -9.10
C GLN A 3 49.77 33.73 -8.88
N THR A 4 48.90 33.36 -9.80
CA THR A 4 48.51 31.96 -9.96
C THR A 4 49.76 31.21 -10.40
N LYS A 5 50.22 30.27 -9.58
CA LYS A 5 51.29 29.32 -9.90
C LYS A 5 51.12 28.82 -11.33
N GLU A 6 51.88 29.36 -12.28
CA GLU A 6 52.04 28.75 -13.60
C GLU A 6 52.69 27.39 -13.35
N SER A 7 51.91 26.34 -13.53
CA SER A 7 52.40 24.97 -13.49
C SER A 7 53.52 24.85 -14.51
N ASN A 8 54.70 24.46 -14.04
CA ASN A 8 55.93 24.26 -14.82
C ASN A 8 55.80 23.06 -15.79
N SER A 9 54.89 23.15 -16.77
CA SER A 9 54.67 22.15 -17.82
C SER A 9 55.51 22.49 -19.05
N PRO A 10 56.36 21.59 -19.57
CA PRO A 10 57.21 21.89 -20.72
C PRO A 10 56.40 22.34 -21.95
N PRO A 11 56.93 23.24 -22.82
CA PRO A 11 56.17 23.87 -23.92
C PRO A 11 55.46 22.89 -24.87
N LEU A 12 56.00 21.68 -25.03
CA LEU A 12 55.44 20.61 -25.87
C LEU A 12 54.11 20.05 -25.31
N HIS A 13 54.01 19.88 -23.99
CA HIS A 13 52.78 19.41 -23.31
C HIS A 13 51.64 20.40 -23.44
N ALA A 14 51.94 21.68 -23.24
CA ALA A 14 50.95 22.75 -23.34
C ALA A 14 50.47 22.97 -24.79
N ALA A 15 51.31 22.68 -25.80
CA ALA A 15 50.90 22.67 -27.20
C ALA A 15 49.98 21.46 -27.49
N ALA A 16 50.34 20.28 -26.99
CA ALA A 16 49.53 19.06 -27.12
C ALA A 16 48.17 19.16 -26.43
N ALA A 17 48.11 19.71 -25.21
CA ALA A 17 46.86 19.91 -24.45
C ALA A 17 45.89 20.90 -25.11
N ARG A 18 46.38 21.76 -26.01
CA ARG A 18 45.57 22.72 -26.77
C ARG A 18 45.31 22.30 -28.22
N GLY A 19 45.88 21.17 -28.65
CA GLY A 19 45.79 20.71 -30.04
C GLY A 19 46.51 21.64 -31.04
N ASP A 20 47.46 22.45 -30.60
CA ASP A 20 48.16 23.43 -31.44
C ASP A 20 49.23 22.74 -32.31
N LEU A 21 48.79 22.24 -33.47
CA LEU A 21 49.64 21.51 -34.42
C LEU A 21 50.82 22.34 -34.92
N GLY A 22 50.64 23.65 -35.15
CA GLY A 22 51.69 24.54 -35.62
C GLY A 22 52.82 24.65 -34.61
N ARG A 23 52.47 24.82 -33.33
CA ARG A 23 53.44 24.88 -32.24
C ARG A 23 54.09 23.52 -31.96
N LEU A 24 53.34 22.41 -32.05
CA LEU A 24 53.91 21.06 -31.96
C LEU A 24 54.94 20.79 -33.07
N LEU A 25 54.62 21.15 -34.31
CA LEU A 25 55.53 20.99 -35.45
C LEU A 25 56.83 21.79 -35.27
N ALA A 26 56.72 23.06 -34.84
CA ALA A 26 57.87 23.93 -34.62
C ALA A 26 58.77 23.41 -33.49
N LEU A 27 58.19 22.98 -32.36
CA LEU A 27 58.94 22.46 -31.22
C LEU A 27 59.65 21.14 -31.54
N LEU A 28 58.97 20.19 -32.18
CA LEU A 28 59.58 18.92 -32.61
C LEU A 28 60.65 19.13 -33.70
N GLY A 29 60.44 20.09 -34.61
CA GLY A 29 61.43 20.49 -35.62
C GLY A 29 62.67 21.15 -35.03
N ALA A 30 62.53 21.82 -33.88
CA ALA A 30 63.64 22.39 -33.11
C ALA A 30 64.38 21.36 -32.23
N GLY A 31 64.05 20.06 -32.34
CA GLY A 31 64.70 18.99 -31.61
C GLY A 31 64.12 18.72 -30.21
N ALA A 32 62.88 19.15 -29.92
CA ALA A 32 62.20 18.74 -28.70
C ALA A 32 62.01 17.22 -28.69
N ASP A 33 62.37 16.59 -27.58
CA ASP A 33 62.12 15.17 -27.35
C ASP A 33 60.60 14.91 -27.28
N VAL A 34 60.12 14.03 -28.16
CA VAL A 34 58.69 13.73 -28.35
C VAL A 34 58.09 12.99 -27.16
N ASP A 35 58.91 12.23 -26.42
CA ASP A 35 58.51 11.45 -25.25
C ASP A 35 58.93 12.09 -23.93
N ALA A 36 59.42 13.34 -23.97
CA ALA A 36 59.72 14.09 -22.76
C ALA A 36 58.51 14.11 -21.82
N GLY A 37 58.69 13.66 -20.58
CA GLY A 37 57.66 13.66 -19.55
C GLY A 37 57.64 14.97 -18.75
N ASP A 38 56.47 15.33 -18.24
CA ASP A 38 56.34 16.31 -17.17
C ASP A 38 56.81 15.73 -15.81
N PRO A 39 56.77 16.49 -14.69
CA PRO A 39 57.17 15.99 -13.36
C PRO A 39 56.38 14.79 -12.81
N LEU A 40 55.36 14.32 -13.54
CA LEU A 40 54.54 13.15 -13.20
C LEU A 40 54.68 12.05 -14.27
N GLY A 41 55.71 12.16 -15.12
CA GLY A 41 56.01 11.20 -16.19
C GLY A 41 55.09 11.30 -17.41
N ARG A 42 54.21 12.31 -17.49
CA ARG A 42 53.22 12.38 -18.57
C ARG A 42 53.81 13.05 -19.79
N SER A 43 53.87 12.33 -20.90
CA SER A 43 54.31 12.89 -22.20
C SER A 43 53.25 13.77 -22.87
N ALA A 44 53.63 14.50 -23.91
CA ALA A 44 52.73 15.26 -24.76
C ALA A 44 51.55 14.41 -25.30
N LEU A 45 51.79 13.12 -25.57
CA LEU A 45 50.77 12.18 -26.05
C LEU A 45 49.65 11.97 -25.02
N HIS A 46 49.96 11.98 -23.72
CA HIS A 46 48.95 11.87 -22.66
C HIS A 46 48.00 13.05 -22.64
N TYR A 47 48.52 14.26 -22.85
CA TYR A 47 47.73 15.48 -22.88
C TYR A 47 46.87 15.56 -24.14
N ALA A 48 47.43 15.27 -25.33
CA ALA A 48 46.65 15.21 -26.56
C ALA A 48 45.51 14.18 -26.47
N ALA A 49 45.76 13.05 -25.84
CA ALA A 49 44.76 12.00 -25.57
C ALA A 49 43.69 12.43 -24.56
N ALA A 50 44.07 13.07 -23.45
CA ALA A 50 43.16 13.54 -22.40
C ALA A 50 42.16 14.60 -22.90
N PHE A 51 42.55 15.40 -23.89
CA PHE A 51 41.73 16.49 -24.44
C PHE A 51 41.16 16.20 -25.83
N GLY A 52 41.29 14.96 -26.33
CA GLY A 52 40.61 14.52 -27.55
C GLY A 52 41.23 15.01 -28.86
N HIS A 53 42.46 15.53 -28.85
CA HIS A 53 43.10 16.13 -30.03
C HIS A 53 43.72 15.08 -30.96
N VAL A 54 42.89 14.42 -31.78
CA VAL A 54 43.28 13.33 -32.69
C VAL A 54 44.41 13.70 -33.64
N ASP A 55 44.39 14.90 -34.22
CA ASP A 55 45.45 15.33 -35.15
C ASP A 55 46.79 15.51 -34.44
N ALA A 56 46.78 15.97 -33.18
CA ALA A 56 47.98 16.07 -32.36
C ALA A 56 48.51 14.70 -31.97
N ILE A 57 47.63 13.75 -31.62
CA ILE A 57 47.97 12.33 -31.38
C ILE A 57 48.67 11.74 -32.61
N ASN A 58 48.06 11.90 -33.79
CA ASN A 58 48.61 11.39 -35.04
C ASN A 58 49.98 12.00 -35.37
N LEU A 59 50.12 13.31 -35.18
CA LEU A 59 51.37 14.03 -35.39
C LEU A 59 52.48 13.51 -34.46
N LEU A 60 52.20 13.39 -33.16
CA LEU A 60 53.17 12.92 -32.16
C LEU A 60 53.63 11.48 -32.46
N LEU A 61 52.69 10.58 -32.77
CA LEU A 61 53.00 9.19 -33.13
C LEU A 61 53.81 9.09 -34.43
N ASN A 62 53.50 9.92 -35.44
CA ASN A 62 54.28 9.98 -36.68
C ASN A 62 55.71 10.52 -36.47
N ARG A 63 55.94 11.23 -35.36
CA ARG A 63 57.25 11.74 -34.94
C ARG A 63 57.97 10.82 -33.97
N GLY A 64 57.48 9.58 -33.82
CA GLY A 64 58.14 8.54 -33.05
C GLY A 64 57.74 8.47 -31.58
N ALA A 65 56.68 9.17 -31.15
CA ALA A 65 56.17 9.03 -29.78
C ALA A 65 55.85 7.57 -29.47
N ALA A 66 56.31 7.09 -28.31
CA ALA A 66 55.98 5.76 -27.84
C ALA A 66 54.49 5.68 -27.47
N VAL A 67 53.72 4.92 -28.26
CA VAL A 67 52.26 4.77 -28.11
C VAL A 67 51.84 4.27 -26.72
N ASP A 68 52.67 3.42 -26.12
CA ASP A 68 52.49 2.83 -24.80
C ASP A 68 53.47 3.40 -23.76
N ALA A 69 53.94 4.65 -23.94
CA ALA A 69 54.68 5.35 -22.88
C ALA A 69 53.80 5.45 -21.62
N ALA A 70 54.35 5.07 -20.48
CA ALA A 70 53.66 5.09 -19.21
C ALA A 70 54.14 6.27 -18.34
N ASP A 71 53.21 6.94 -17.68
CA ASP A 71 53.49 7.94 -16.64
C ASP A 71 54.01 7.28 -15.34
N ASP A 72 54.36 8.08 -14.33
CA ASP A 72 54.96 7.57 -13.08
C ASP A 72 54.06 6.59 -12.30
N VAL A 73 52.75 6.56 -12.61
CA VAL A 73 51.78 5.63 -12.00
C VAL A 73 51.34 4.52 -12.96
N GLY A 74 52.05 4.37 -14.09
CA GLY A 74 51.82 3.33 -15.08
C GLY A 74 50.66 3.60 -16.04
N ARG A 75 50.10 4.82 -16.07
CA ARG A 75 49.02 5.17 -17.00
C ARG A 75 49.60 5.53 -18.35
N HIS A 76 48.94 5.04 -19.39
CA HIS A 76 49.30 5.27 -20.79
C HIS A 76 48.36 6.32 -21.38
N ALA A 77 48.67 6.86 -22.55
CA ALA A 77 47.81 7.82 -23.24
C ALA A 77 46.37 7.29 -23.45
N LEU A 78 46.20 5.97 -23.67
CA LEU A 78 44.88 5.34 -23.77
C LEU A 78 44.06 5.47 -22.48
N HIS A 79 44.69 5.41 -21.31
CA HIS A 79 43.99 5.62 -20.03
C HIS A 79 43.46 7.04 -19.92
N SER A 80 44.24 8.03 -20.35
CA SER A 80 43.83 9.43 -20.34
C SER A 80 42.65 9.68 -21.28
N ALA A 81 42.69 9.16 -22.51
CA ALA A 81 41.57 9.25 -23.44
C ALA A 81 40.30 8.61 -22.88
N VAL A 82 40.41 7.41 -22.29
CA VAL A 82 39.25 6.70 -21.72
C VAL A 82 38.72 7.39 -20.46
N HIS A 83 39.60 7.90 -19.60
CA HIS A 83 39.18 8.64 -18.40
C HIS A 83 38.43 9.92 -18.74
N SER A 84 38.85 10.63 -19.79
CA SER A 84 38.17 11.82 -20.28
C SER A 84 36.93 11.53 -21.14
N GLY A 85 36.73 10.30 -21.59
CA GLY A 85 35.60 9.92 -22.47
C GLY A 85 35.84 10.24 -23.95
N GLU A 86 37.10 10.44 -24.36
CA GLU A 86 37.47 10.88 -25.70
C GLU A 86 37.57 9.69 -26.67
N LEU A 87 36.42 9.24 -27.17
CA LEU A 87 36.29 8.04 -28.01
C LEU A 87 37.15 8.08 -29.28
N ALA A 88 37.21 9.24 -29.95
CA ALA A 88 37.98 9.38 -31.19
C ALA A 88 39.50 9.31 -30.92
N ALA A 89 39.97 9.88 -29.80
CA ALA A 89 41.36 9.77 -29.37
C ALA A 89 41.72 8.35 -28.96
N ALA A 90 40.87 7.67 -28.18
CA ALA A 90 41.06 6.27 -27.81
C ALA A 90 41.14 5.36 -29.05
N ARG A 91 40.28 5.60 -30.05
CA ARG A 91 40.31 4.87 -31.33
C ARG A 91 41.61 5.10 -32.09
N ALA A 92 42.04 6.35 -32.20
CA ALA A 92 43.29 6.69 -32.89
C ALA A 92 44.51 6.02 -32.24
N LEU A 93 44.56 5.97 -30.90
CA LEU A 93 45.62 5.29 -30.16
C LEU A 93 45.59 3.76 -30.40
N LEU A 94 44.42 3.13 -30.32
CA LEU A 94 44.25 1.69 -30.57
C LEU A 94 44.58 1.31 -32.02
N ASP A 95 44.21 2.15 -32.99
CA ASP A 95 44.55 1.96 -34.41
C ASP A 95 46.06 2.05 -34.66
N ARG A 96 46.79 2.70 -33.75
CA ARG A 96 48.26 2.85 -33.77
C ARG A 96 48.98 1.86 -32.85
N GLY A 97 48.28 0.81 -32.41
CA GLY A 97 48.86 -0.30 -31.68
C GLY A 97 48.93 -0.11 -30.16
N ALA A 98 48.23 0.87 -29.58
CA ALA A 98 48.11 0.98 -28.14
C ALA A 98 47.51 -0.31 -27.54
N ARG A 99 48.06 -0.76 -26.42
CA ARG A 99 47.57 -1.98 -25.75
C ARG A 99 46.25 -1.72 -25.03
N ALA A 100 45.18 -2.37 -25.50
CA ALA A 100 43.85 -2.29 -24.90
C ALA A 100 43.81 -2.78 -23.42
N ASP A 101 44.75 -3.66 -23.05
CA ASP A 101 44.91 -4.24 -21.71
C ASP A 101 46.12 -3.71 -20.94
N ALA A 102 46.60 -2.53 -21.32
CA ALA A 102 47.61 -1.86 -20.52
C ALA A 102 47.08 -1.64 -19.09
N ALA A 103 47.82 -2.11 -18.09
CA ALA A 103 47.38 -2.01 -16.69
C ALA A 103 48.21 -0.95 -15.94
N ALA A 104 47.52 -0.01 -15.31
CA ALA A 104 48.11 1.04 -14.49
C ALA A 104 47.86 0.81 -12.98
N GLY A 105 48.60 1.51 -12.12
CA GLY A 105 48.37 1.53 -10.67
C GLY A 105 48.44 0.15 -10.01
N ALA A 106 49.57 -0.54 -10.17
CA ALA A 106 49.81 -1.90 -9.66
C ALA A 106 48.84 -2.97 -10.21
N GLY A 107 48.50 -2.87 -11.50
CA GLY A 107 47.65 -3.84 -12.20
C GLY A 107 46.14 -3.67 -11.94
N ARG A 108 45.73 -2.58 -11.27
CA ARG A 108 44.34 -2.40 -10.79
C ARG A 108 43.46 -1.60 -11.75
N MET A 109 44.05 -0.90 -12.72
CA MET A 109 43.30 0.03 -13.55
C MET A 109 43.64 -0.18 -15.03
N MET A 110 42.75 -0.86 -15.75
CA MET A 110 42.80 -1.00 -17.21
C MET A 110 41.79 -0.05 -17.87
N PRO A 111 41.97 0.28 -19.16
CA PRO A 111 41.02 1.09 -19.93
C PRO A 111 39.57 0.60 -19.80
N LEU A 112 39.34 -0.72 -19.89
CA LEU A 112 38.00 -1.29 -19.79
C LEU A 112 37.35 -1.07 -18.41
N ASN A 113 38.13 -1.08 -17.32
CA ASN A 113 37.64 -0.80 -15.97
C ASN A 113 37.16 0.65 -15.84
N ILE A 114 37.90 1.59 -16.43
CA ILE A 114 37.55 3.01 -16.40
C ILE A 114 36.28 3.25 -17.23
N ALA A 115 36.18 2.63 -18.41
CA ALA A 115 34.99 2.73 -19.25
C ALA A 115 33.76 2.12 -18.57
N ALA A 116 33.92 0.98 -17.89
CA ALA A 116 32.86 0.31 -17.12
C ALA A 116 32.41 1.11 -15.89
N TYR A 117 33.35 1.70 -15.15
CA TYR A 117 33.06 2.58 -14.01
C TYR A 117 32.28 3.83 -14.43
N ARG A 118 32.50 4.34 -15.64
CA ARG A 118 31.83 5.53 -16.18
C ARG A 118 30.53 5.19 -16.94
N GLY A 119 30.27 3.92 -17.20
CA GLY A 119 29.12 3.48 -18.01
C GLY A 119 29.20 3.86 -19.49
N ASP A 120 30.40 4.12 -20.02
CA ASP A 120 30.61 4.61 -21.39
C ASP A 120 30.51 3.48 -22.42
N LEU A 121 29.29 3.18 -22.89
CA LEU A 121 29.02 2.06 -23.79
C LEU A 121 29.80 2.11 -25.11
N PRO A 122 29.89 3.26 -25.82
CA PRO A 122 30.73 3.35 -27.01
C PRO A 122 32.19 3.02 -26.75
N MET A 123 32.74 3.48 -25.61
CA MET A 123 34.13 3.18 -25.24
C MET A 123 34.32 1.71 -24.86
N ILE A 124 33.39 1.11 -24.10
CA ILE A 124 33.40 -0.31 -23.77
C ILE A 124 33.38 -1.16 -25.05
N ARG A 125 32.51 -0.83 -26.02
CA ARG A 125 32.47 -1.53 -27.32
C ARG A 125 33.80 -1.42 -28.05
N LEU A 126 34.35 -0.21 -28.15
CA LEU A 126 35.63 0.02 -28.81
C LEU A 126 36.74 -0.83 -28.18
N LEU A 127 36.86 -0.84 -26.85
CA LEU A 127 37.90 -1.59 -26.15
C LEU A 127 37.75 -3.11 -26.35
N LEU A 128 36.52 -3.63 -26.23
CA LEU A 128 36.24 -5.06 -26.45
C LEU A 128 36.48 -5.48 -27.91
N ASP A 129 36.11 -4.65 -28.88
CA ASP A 129 36.36 -4.91 -30.30
C ASP A 129 37.86 -4.89 -30.64
N ARG A 130 38.68 -4.27 -29.79
CA ARG A 130 40.15 -4.22 -29.90
C ARG A 130 40.84 -5.20 -28.97
N GLY A 131 40.12 -6.20 -28.50
CA GLY A 131 40.69 -7.35 -27.80
C GLY A 131 40.92 -7.16 -26.31
N ALA A 132 40.31 -6.14 -25.68
CA ALA A 132 40.42 -5.97 -24.24
C ALA A 132 39.92 -7.20 -23.48
N LEU A 133 40.71 -7.65 -22.49
CA LEU A 133 40.43 -8.75 -21.60
C LEU A 133 39.22 -8.42 -20.72
N LYS A 134 38.23 -9.30 -20.80
CA LYS A 134 36.95 -9.21 -20.10
C LYS A 134 36.91 -9.92 -18.74
N ASP A 135 37.69 -11.00 -18.62
CA ASP A 135 37.81 -11.86 -17.43
C ASP A 135 39.27 -12.24 -17.24
N VAL A 136 39.81 -12.11 -16.03
CA VAL A 136 41.15 -12.65 -15.73
C VAL A 136 41.22 -13.18 -14.30
N SER A 137 42.16 -14.11 -14.09
CA SER A 137 42.30 -14.99 -12.93
C SER A 137 42.27 -14.29 -11.56
N PRO A 138 41.97 -15.03 -10.47
CA PRO A 138 41.82 -14.50 -9.12
C PRO A 138 43.04 -13.70 -8.61
N GLU A 139 44.22 -13.94 -9.17
CA GLU A 139 45.47 -13.26 -8.80
C GLU A 139 45.64 -11.88 -9.46
N ALA A 140 44.96 -11.60 -10.58
CA ALA A 140 45.01 -10.32 -11.29
C ALA A 140 43.66 -9.60 -11.17
N ARG A 141 43.46 -8.87 -10.07
CA ARG A 141 42.23 -8.10 -9.75
C ARG A 141 41.78 -7.18 -10.89
N ILE A 142 40.95 -7.69 -11.80
CA ILE A 142 40.24 -6.93 -12.82
C ILE A 142 38.75 -7.18 -12.66
N VAL A 143 37.97 -6.11 -12.50
CA VAL A 143 36.57 -6.22 -12.09
C VAL A 143 35.68 -5.20 -12.82
N SER A 144 35.75 -5.16 -14.16
CA SER A 144 34.89 -4.28 -14.98
C SER A 144 33.40 -4.49 -14.69
N LEU A 145 32.97 -5.75 -14.52
CA LEU A 145 31.60 -6.09 -14.12
C LEU A 145 31.22 -5.53 -12.74
N LEU A 146 32.14 -5.56 -11.76
CA LEU A 146 31.90 -5.00 -10.43
C LEU A 146 31.86 -3.47 -10.46
N HIS A 147 32.71 -2.81 -11.25
CA HIS A 147 32.66 -1.35 -11.36
C HIS A 147 31.36 -0.89 -12.04
N ALA A 148 30.91 -1.57 -13.11
CA ALA A 148 29.61 -1.32 -13.72
C ALA A 148 28.46 -1.59 -12.74
N ALA A 149 28.55 -2.68 -11.96
CA ALA A 149 27.55 -3.05 -10.96
C ALA A 149 27.47 -2.03 -9.80
N ALA A 150 28.62 -1.62 -9.26
CA ALA A 150 28.74 -0.71 -8.13
C ALA A 150 28.30 0.73 -8.46
N GLN A 151 28.50 1.17 -9.71
CA GLN A 151 28.09 2.50 -10.18
C GLN A 151 26.68 2.52 -10.81
N GLY A 152 25.97 1.39 -10.82
CA GLY A 152 24.58 1.35 -11.30
C GLY A 152 24.43 1.50 -12.81
N HIS A 153 25.35 0.92 -13.60
CA HIS A 153 25.36 0.99 -15.06
C HIS A 153 24.88 -0.31 -15.72
N PRO A 154 23.54 -0.56 -15.82
CA PRO A 154 23.00 -1.81 -16.35
C PRO A 154 23.39 -2.07 -17.81
N GLY A 155 23.41 -1.04 -18.66
CA GLY A 155 23.80 -1.20 -20.07
C GLY A 155 25.26 -1.59 -20.25
N ALA A 156 26.15 -1.12 -19.37
CA ALA A 156 27.57 -1.52 -19.39
C ALA A 156 27.73 -2.96 -18.92
N LEU A 157 26.96 -3.33 -17.90
CA LEU A 157 26.90 -4.68 -17.37
C LEU A 157 26.38 -5.68 -18.41
N ASP A 158 25.27 -5.39 -19.08
CA ASP A 158 24.72 -6.22 -20.16
C ASP A 158 25.74 -6.41 -21.28
N LEU A 159 26.37 -5.33 -21.75
CA LEU A 159 27.35 -5.39 -22.82
C LEU A 159 28.58 -6.25 -22.45
N LEU A 160 29.08 -6.14 -21.21
CA LEU A 160 30.19 -6.95 -20.72
C LEU A 160 29.80 -8.43 -20.60
N LEU A 161 28.60 -8.73 -20.12
CA LEU A 161 28.07 -10.10 -20.01
C LEU A 161 27.79 -10.72 -21.39
N GLU A 162 27.24 -9.96 -22.35
CA GLU A 162 27.01 -10.41 -23.74
C GLU A 162 28.29 -10.80 -24.46
N ARG A 163 29.36 -10.05 -24.21
CA ARG A 163 30.67 -10.36 -24.79
C ARG A 163 31.39 -11.47 -24.03
N GLY A 164 30.71 -12.15 -23.10
CA GLY A 164 31.15 -13.37 -22.43
C GLY A 164 31.98 -13.11 -21.17
N GLY A 165 31.66 -12.05 -20.40
CA GLY A 165 32.22 -11.83 -19.07
C GLY A 165 31.63 -12.80 -18.03
N SER A 166 32.49 -13.40 -17.22
CA SER A 166 32.18 -14.40 -16.20
C SER A 166 31.68 -13.72 -14.92
N GLN A 167 30.64 -14.27 -14.29
CA GLN A 167 30.09 -13.78 -13.02
C GLN A 167 31.14 -13.96 -11.90
N MET A 168 32.03 -12.99 -11.73
CA MET A 168 33.16 -13.12 -10.79
C MET A 168 32.76 -12.88 -9.32
N VAL A 169 33.45 -13.62 -8.45
CA VAL A 169 33.42 -13.51 -6.99
C VAL A 169 34.59 -12.61 -6.55
N ALA A 170 34.32 -11.60 -5.72
CA ALA A 170 35.36 -10.73 -5.18
C ALA A 170 36.14 -11.40 -4.03
N HIS A 171 37.34 -10.91 -3.75
CA HIS A 171 38.31 -11.48 -2.79
C HIS A 171 37.86 -11.42 -1.31
N ASP A 172 36.75 -10.73 -1.03
CA ASP A 172 36.05 -10.62 0.25
C ASP A 172 34.84 -11.56 0.36
N GLY A 173 34.64 -12.46 -0.62
CA GLY A 173 33.55 -13.42 -0.65
C GLY A 173 32.21 -12.87 -1.15
N GLY A 174 32.18 -11.62 -1.64
CA GLY A 174 30.97 -11.03 -2.24
C GLY A 174 30.93 -11.19 -3.77
N SER A 175 29.83 -11.68 -4.34
CA SER A 175 29.60 -11.65 -5.80
C SER A 175 29.29 -10.24 -6.30
N ALA A 176 29.51 -9.94 -7.58
CA ALA A 176 29.10 -8.65 -8.18
C ALA A 176 27.59 -8.38 -8.01
N VAL A 177 26.78 -9.44 -7.92
CA VAL A 177 25.35 -9.40 -7.58
C VAL A 177 25.15 -8.91 -6.15
N ALA A 178 25.88 -9.48 -5.18
CA ALA A 178 25.80 -9.06 -3.78
C ALA A 178 26.23 -7.61 -3.59
N PHE A 179 27.20 -7.12 -4.36
CA PHE A 179 27.62 -5.73 -4.32
C PHE A 179 26.58 -4.77 -4.90
N ALA A 180 25.96 -5.12 -6.05
CA ALA A 180 24.87 -4.36 -6.64
C ALA A 180 23.66 -4.26 -5.69
N VAL A 181 23.34 -5.38 -5.04
CA VAL A 181 22.28 -5.46 -4.02
C VAL A 181 22.66 -4.62 -2.81
N LYS A 182 23.86 -4.74 -2.24
CA LYS A 182 24.27 -3.98 -1.06
C LYS A 182 24.28 -2.46 -1.28
N GLN A 183 24.55 -2.00 -2.50
CA GLN A 183 24.61 -0.57 -2.84
C GLN A 183 23.28 -0.01 -3.38
N GLY A 184 22.18 -0.79 -3.35
CA GLY A 184 20.86 -0.33 -3.81
C GLY A 184 20.73 -0.13 -5.33
N GLN A 185 21.66 -0.70 -6.12
CA GLN A 185 21.72 -0.50 -7.57
C GLN A 185 20.76 -1.43 -8.31
N ALA A 186 19.47 -1.06 -8.31
CA ALA A 186 18.37 -1.90 -8.80
C ALA A 186 18.54 -2.37 -10.25
N GLY A 187 19.00 -1.50 -11.15
CA GLY A 187 19.14 -1.82 -12.59
C GLY A 187 20.23 -2.86 -12.87
N THR A 188 21.32 -2.86 -12.11
CA THR A 188 22.41 -3.83 -12.28
C THR A 188 22.06 -5.16 -11.63
N ALA A 189 21.42 -5.17 -10.46
CA ALA A 189 20.86 -6.38 -9.84
C ALA A 189 19.82 -7.06 -10.76
N MET A 190 19.01 -6.25 -11.45
CA MET A 190 18.09 -6.66 -12.52
C MET A 190 18.78 -7.44 -13.64
N THR A 191 19.86 -6.87 -14.15
CA THR A 191 20.63 -7.42 -15.27
C THR A 191 21.21 -8.78 -14.90
N PHE A 192 21.73 -8.92 -13.68
CA PHE A 192 22.21 -10.20 -13.16
C PHE A 192 21.10 -11.26 -13.02
N ALA A 193 19.95 -10.89 -12.44
CA ALA A 193 18.82 -11.81 -12.29
C ALA A 193 18.27 -12.32 -13.64
N ARG A 194 18.17 -11.44 -14.65
CA ARG A 194 17.76 -11.81 -16.03
C ARG A 194 18.69 -12.82 -16.68
N ARG A 195 19.98 -12.78 -16.34
CA ARG A 195 21.02 -13.68 -16.86
C ARG A 195 21.20 -14.94 -15.99
N GLY A 196 20.29 -15.17 -15.03
CA GLY A 196 20.28 -16.37 -14.20
C GLY A 196 21.34 -16.41 -13.10
N ALA A 197 21.87 -15.25 -12.68
CA ALA A 197 22.81 -15.19 -11.57
C ALA A 197 22.12 -15.55 -10.24
N GLU A 198 22.79 -16.35 -9.40
CA GLU A 198 22.29 -16.74 -8.09
C GLU A 198 22.29 -15.53 -7.14
N MET A 199 21.11 -15.21 -6.59
CA MET A 199 20.92 -14.04 -5.72
C MET A 199 21.34 -14.38 -4.28
N PRO A 200 21.95 -13.44 -3.53
CA PRO A 200 22.30 -13.68 -2.14
C PRO A 200 21.04 -13.99 -1.28
N PRO A 201 21.17 -14.78 -0.20
CA PRO A 201 20.05 -15.17 0.64
C PRO A 201 19.29 -13.98 1.24
N ALA A 202 17.98 -14.16 1.47
CA ALA A 202 17.05 -13.13 1.94
C ALA A 202 17.49 -12.39 3.23
N THR A 203 18.33 -13.02 4.05
CA THR A 203 18.89 -12.43 5.28
C THR A 203 19.89 -11.30 5.01
N GLN A 204 20.42 -11.17 3.79
CA GLN A 204 21.26 -10.05 3.35
C GLN A 204 20.50 -9.01 2.48
N LEU A 205 19.21 -9.21 2.24
CA LEU A 205 18.36 -8.41 1.33
C LEU A 205 17.47 -7.38 2.05
N PHE A 206 17.64 -7.21 3.37
CA PHE A 206 16.79 -6.35 4.21
C PHE A 206 16.82 -4.86 3.84
N GLU A 207 17.80 -4.38 3.06
CA GLU A 207 17.86 -2.97 2.64
C GLU A 207 17.34 -2.68 1.21
N VAL A 208 16.96 -3.68 0.40
CA VAL A 208 16.74 -3.49 -1.06
C VAL A 208 15.43 -4.09 -1.58
N GLN A 209 14.36 -3.92 -0.81
CA GLN A 209 13.00 -4.39 -1.15
C GLN A 209 12.38 -3.64 -2.37
N ASP A 210 12.82 -2.41 -2.61
CA ASP A 210 12.28 -1.53 -3.66
C ASP A 210 12.86 -1.83 -5.06
N ALA A 211 14.06 -2.43 -5.14
CA ALA A 211 14.69 -2.84 -6.39
C ALA A 211 14.11 -4.15 -6.93
N PHE A 212 13.75 -5.08 -6.05
CA PHE A 212 13.16 -6.37 -6.41
C PHE A 212 11.73 -6.23 -6.99
N CYS A 213 11.01 -5.17 -6.61
CA CYS A 213 9.70 -4.87 -7.21
C CYS A 213 9.82 -4.26 -8.63
N ARG A 214 10.83 -3.39 -8.86
CA ARG A 214 11.19 -2.94 -10.22
C ARG A 214 11.70 -4.08 -11.08
N LEU A 215 12.33 -5.09 -10.46
CA LEU A 215 12.83 -6.33 -11.07
C LEU A 215 11.76 -7.05 -11.90
N LEU A 216 10.59 -7.21 -11.27
CA LEU A 216 9.46 -7.96 -11.82
C LEU A 216 8.66 -7.13 -12.84
N GLN A 217 8.64 -5.81 -12.70
CA GLN A 217 7.94 -4.90 -13.64
C GLN A 217 8.69 -4.77 -14.98
N MET A 218 10.02 -4.75 -14.98
CA MET A 218 10.80 -4.65 -16.22
C MET A 218 10.86 -5.98 -16.99
N LEU A 219 10.90 -7.14 -16.32
CA LEU A 219 10.76 -8.45 -16.97
C LEU A 219 9.43 -8.59 -17.76
N ALA A 220 8.39 -7.87 -17.34
CA ALA A 220 7.11 -7.79 -18.06
C ALA A 220 7.08 -6.78 -19.23
N ALA A 221 8.11 -5.95 -19.36
CA ALA A 221 8.28 -4.97 -20.44
C ALA A 221 9.10 -5.54 -21.61
N ASP A 222 10.14 -6.35 -21.33
CA ASP A 222 11.00 -6.98 -22.37
C ASP A 222 10.24 -7.94 -23.30
N VAL A 223 9.14 -8.54 -22.82
CA VAL A 223 8.25 -9.38 -23.66
C VAL A 223 7.47 -8.55 -24.70
N ARG A 224 7.37 -7.22 -24.53
CA ARG A 224 6.66 -6.31 -25.44
C ARG A 224 7.54 -5.68 -26.51
N GLU A 225 8.86 -5.65 -26.31
CA GLU A 225 9.80 -4.90 -27.19
C GLU A 225 10.38 -5.73 -28.35
N ALA A 226 10.01 -7.00 -28.48
CA ALA A 226 10.40 -7.86 -29.60
C ALA A 226 9.62 -7.58 -30.92
N SER A 227 8.75 -6.57 -30.94
CA SER A 227 7.94 -6.23 -32.11
C SER A 227 8.09 -4.75 -32.48
N SER A 228 8.81 -4.53 -33.58
CA SER A 228 8.83 -3.37 -34.47
C SER A 228 9.99 -2.35 -34.33
N THR A 229 10.81 -2.32 -35.38
CA THR A 229 11.75 -1.24 -35.72
C THR A 229 11.49 -0.80 -37.17
N ARG A 230 11.40 0.52 -37.44
CA ARG A 230 12.13 1.24 -38.52
C ARG A 230 11.75 2.73 -38.66
N PHE A 231 12.76 3.56 -38.36
CA PHE A 231 13.32 4.76 -39.08
C PHE A 231 12.45 5.84 -39.77
N ASN A 232 12.58 7.08 -39.24
CA ASN A 232 13.05 8.39 -39.82
C ASN A 232 12.67 8.83 -41.26
N LEU A 233 12.52 10.11 -41.64
CA LEU A 233 12.72 11.47 -41.06
C LEU A 233 12.06 12.48 -42.04
N GLN A 234 12.03 13.77 -41.68
CA GLN A 234 11.70 14.95 -42.53
C GLN A 234 10.22 15.30 -42.73
N SER A 235 9.65 16.02 -41.75
CA SER A 235 9.16 17.40 -42.02
C SER A 235 8.83 18.06 -40.68
N LEU A 236 9.91 18.40 -39.99
CA LEU A 236 9.94 19.51 -39.05
C LEU A 236 9.33 20.75 -39.74
N VAL A 237 8.61 21.58 -38.98
CA VAL A 237 8.48 23.05 -39.19
C VAL A 237 7.26 23.63 -39.93
N VAL A 238 6.29 22.88 -40.44
CA VAL A 238 5.00 23.49 -40.87
C VAL A 238 3.88 23.06 -39.92
N GLY A 239 3.68 23.67 -38.76
CA GLY A 239 4.06 25.01 -38.34
C GLY A 239 2.94 25.46 -37.40
N ALA A 240 3.12 25.15 -36.12
CA ALA A 240 2.64 25.76 -34.86
C ALA A 240 1.26 26.47 -34.74
N ALA A 241 0.61 26.92 -35.81
CA ALA A 241 -0.65 27.67 -35.79
C ALA A 241 -1.91 26.79 -35.79
N GLY A 242 -1.82 25.54 -36.27
CA GLY A 242 -2.91 24.55 -36.17
C GLY A 242 -3.03 23.90 -34.79
N GLN A 243 -2.01 24.03 -33.94
CA GLN A 243 -1.89 23.36 -32.65
C GLN A 243 -2.82 23.96 -31.58
N MET A 244 -3.14 25.26 -31.66
CA MET A 244 -4.05 25.90 -30.70
C MET A 244 -5.53 25.56 -30.92
N ARG A 245 -6.00 25.34 -32.17
CA ARG A 245 -7.38 24.84 -32.41
C ARG A 245 -7.54 23.34 -32.17
N ARG A 246 -6.46 22.57 -32.27
CA ARG A 246 -6.46 21.15 -31.92
C ARG A 246 -6.50 20.92 -30.42
N LEU A 247 -6.00 21.83 -29.57
CA LEU A 247 -5.98 21.64 -28.12
C LEU A 247 -7.38 21.56 -27.49
N GLN A 248 -8.36 22.33 -27.97
CA GLN A 248 -9.76 22.24 -27.48
C GLN A 248 -10.52 21.00 -27.97
N VAL A 249 -10.19 20.48 -29.16
CA VAL A 249 -10.72 19.19 -29.66
C VAL A 249 -9.95 18.01 -29.05
N ALA A 250 -8.68 18.21 -28.70
CA ALA A 250 -7.81 17.22 -28.08
C ALA A 250 -8.12 16.98 -26.61
N GLU A 251 -8.67 17.94 -25.86
CA GLU A 251 -9.18 17.67 -24.51
C GLU A 251 -10.34 16.66 -24.54
N GLY A 252 -11.34 16.89 -25.41
CA GLY A 252 -12.44 15.93 -25.61
C GLY A 252 -11.99 14.59 -26.24
N ALA A 253 -10.99 14.61 -27.12
CA ALA A 253 -10.42 13.39 -27.70
C ALA A 253 -9.47 12.64 -26.74
N HIS A 254 -8.80 13.34 -25.82
CA HIS A 254 -7.93 12.77 -24.79
C HIS A 254 -8.76 12.11 -23.71
N GLU A 255 -9.88 12.72 -23.31
CA GLU A 255 -10.85 12.13 -22.40
C GLU A 255 -11.50 10.88 -23.03
N GLN A 256 -11.86 10.92 -24.32
CA GLN A 256 -12.30 9.72 -25.05
C GLN A 256 -11.21 8.67 -25.27
N LEU A 257 -9.94 9.05 -25.41
CA LEU A 257 -8.81 8.12 -25.55
C LEU A 257 -8.45 7.49 -24.21
N LEU A 258 -8.56 8.23 -23.12
CA LEU A 258 -8.45 7.73 -21.75
C LEU A 258 -9.59 6.77 -21.45
N LEU A 259 -10.84 7.13 -21.75
CA LEU A 259 -12.00 6.24 -21.65
C LEU A 259 -11.82 4.98 -22.50
N ARG A 260 -11.31 5.08 -23.74
CA ARG A 260 -11.01 3.91 -24.57
C ARG A 260 -9.87 3.06 -24.02
N ARG A 261 -8.82 3.66 -23.46
CA ARG A 261 -7.71 2.93 -22.81
C ARG A 261 -8.15 2.27 -21.51
N GLU A 262 -9.02 2.93 -20.75
CA GLU A 262 -9.65 2.39 -19.55
C GLU A 262 -10.61 1.26 -19.90
N GLU A 263 -11.42 1.41 -20.95
CA GLU A 263 -12.27 0.33 -21.48
C GLU A 263 -11.44 -0.83 -22.01
N GLU A 264 -10.35 -0.58 -22.72
CA GLU A 264 -9.47 -1.64 -23.26
C GLU A 264 -8.71 -2.35 -22.14
N HIS A 265 -8.25 -1.60 -21.12
CA HIS A 265 -7.66 -2.15 -19.91
C HIS A 265 -8.70 -2.94 -19.09
N ALA A 266 -9.93 -2.44 -18.96
CA ALA A 266 -11.05 -3.11 -18.30
C ALA A 266 -11.47 -4.38 -19.05
N ARG A 267 -11.52 -4.37 -20.38
CA ARG A 267 -11.77 -5.57 -21.20
C ARG A 267 -10.65 -6.61 -21.04
N ARG A 268 -9.41 -6.16 -20.93
CA ARG A 268 -8.25 -7.06 -20.74
C ARG A 268 -8.21 -7.66 -19.34
N LEU A 269 -8.57 -6.89 -18.32
CA LEU A 269 -8.83 -7.37 -16.96
C LEU A 269 -9.99 -8.35 -16.94
N GLN A 270 -11.12 -8.02 -17.57
CA GLN A 270 -12.27 -8.89 -17.70
C GLN A 270 -11.91 -10.22 -18.38
N GLN A 271 -11.07 -10.20 -19.43
CA GLN A 271 -10.58 -11.42 -20.05
C GLN A 271 -9.66 -12.24 -19.13
N LEU A 272 -8.83 -11.60 -18.32
CA LEU A 272 -8.00 -12.27 -17.31
C LEU A 272 -8.85 -12.84 -16.17
N GLU A 273 -9.88 -12.12 -15.75
CA GLU A 273 -10.87 -12.54 -14.75
C GLU A 273 -11.71 -13.71 -15.27
N GLU A 274 -12.16 -13.68 -16.52
CA GLU A 274 -12.86 -14.79 -17.16
C GLU A 274 -11.95 -16.00 -17.34
N ALA A 275 -10.68 -15.80 -17.69
CA ALA A 275 -9.71 -16.88 -17.75
C ALA A 275 -9.44 -17.47 -16.35
N HIS A 276 -9.33 -16.63 -15.32
CA HIS A 276 -9.17 -17.03 -13.93
C HIS A 276 -10.42 -17.76 -13.42
N ALA A 277 -11.63 -17.27 -13.72
CA ALA A 277 -12.90 -17.91 -13.37
C ALA A 277 -13.06 -19.27 -14.07
N ARG A 278 -12.70 -19.39 -15.36
CA ARG A 278 -12.64 -20.68 -16.06
C ARG A 278 -11.63 -21.63 -15.41
N ARG A 279 -10.51 -21.12 -14.94
CA ARG A 279 -9.50 -21.91 -14.21
C ARG A 279 -9.97 -22.36 -12.83
N LEU A 280 -10.69 -21.50 -12.10
CA LEU A 280 -11.37 -21.81 -10.84
C LEU A 280 -12.44 -22.89 -11.02
N LEU A 281 -13.19 -22.84 -12.13
CA LEU A 281 -14.15 -23.88 -12.50
C LEU A 281 -13.47 -25.24 -12.80
N THR A 282 -12.21 -25.22 -13.25
CA THR A 282 -11.40 -26.44 -13.43
C THR A 282 -10.68 -26.93 -12.18
N MET A 283 -10.72 -26.19 -11.05
CA MET A 283 -10.04 -26.62 -9.83
C MET A 283 -10.68 -27.86 -9.23
N GLU A 284 -9.85 -28.85 -8.91
CA GLU A 284 -10.22 -30.13 -8.29
C GLU A 284 -10.62 -30.00 -6.80
N GLU A 285 -10.54 -28.81 -6.20
CA GLU A 285 -10.90 -28.60 -4.79
C GLU A 285 -12.41 -28.29 -4.62
N ALA A 286 -13.15 -29.24 -4.04
CA ALA A 286 -14.58 -29.12 -3.78
C ALA A 286 -14.97 -27.88 -2.94
N HIS A 287 -14.06 -27.36 -2.11
CA HIS A 287 -14.34 -26.23 -1.22
C HIS A 287 -14.42 -24.88 -1.97
N ALA A 288 -13.44 -24.57 -2.83
CA ALA A 288 -13.45 -23.34 -3.62
C ALA A 288 -14.69 -23.25 -4.54
N ARG A 289 -15.16 -24.40 -5.08
CA ARG A 289 -16.41 -24.47 -5.84
C ARG A 289 -17.65 -24.11 -5.02
N ARG A 290 -17.70 -24.53 -3.74
CA ARG A 290 -18.79 -24.16 -2.83
C ARG A 290 -18.79 -22.66 -2.56
N LEU A 291 -17.64 -22.06 -2.28
CA LEU A 291 -17.57 -20.62 -2.00
C LEU A 291 -17.91 -19.79 -3.24
N LEU A 292 -17.50 -20.23 -4.42
CA LEU A 292 -17.97 -19.65 -5.68
C LEU A 292 -19.49 -19.73 -5.81
N ALA A 293 -20.10 -20.89 -5.52
CA ALA A 293 -21.55 -21.04 -5.57
C ALA A 293 -22.28 -20.18 -4.52
N ALA A 294 -21.74 -20.07 -3.30
CA ALA A 294 -22.28 -19.22 -2.24
C ALA A 294 -22.24 -17.74 -2.65
N GLY A 295 -21.11 -17.29 -3.19
CA GLY A 295 -20.99 -15.95 -3.77
C GLY A 295 -22.01 -15.74 -4.90
N TYR A 296 -22.11 -16.68 -5.83
CA TYR A 296 -23.07 -16.62 -6.94
C TYR A 296 -24.51 -16.48 -6.46
N ALA A 297 -24.92 -17.31 -5.51
CA ALA A 297 -26.26 -17.24 -4.95
C ALA A 297 -26.53 -15.88 -4.29
N GLU A 298 -25.59 -15.37 -3.48
CA GLU A 298 -25.75 -14.05 -2.85
C GLU A 298 -25.84 -12.93 -3.90
N GLY A 299 -24.96 -12.95 -4.90
CA GLY A 299 -24.92 -11.92 -5.95
C GLY A 299 -26.20 -11.89 -6.76
N PHE A 300 -26.71 -13.07 -7.11
CA PHE A 300 -27.96 -13.21 -7.84
C PHE A 300 -29.16 -12.74 -7.02
N LEU A 301 -29.28 -13.20 -5.78
CA LEU A 301 -30.44 -12.92 -4.91
C LEU A 301 -30.49 -11.49 -4.38
N THR A 302 -29.34 -10.79 -4.36
CA THR A 302 -29.24 -9.44 -3.79
C THR A 302 -28.92 -8.35 -4.80
N ALA A 303 -28.96 -8.67 -6.11
CA ALA A 303 -28.49 -7.79 -7.19
C ALA A 303 -29.05 -6.36 -7.13
N HIS A 304 -30.37 -6.17 -7.00
CA HIS A 304 -30.95 -4.83 -6.91
C HIS A 304 -30.39 -4.02 -5.73
N ARG A 305 -30.29 -4.63 -4.54
CA ARG A 305 -29.76 -3.95 -3.35
C ARG A 305 -28.26 -3.68 -3.47
N MET A 306 -27.51 -4.55 -4.14
CA MET A 306 -26.10 -4.30 -4.45
C MET A 306 -25.94 -3.09 -5.37
N ALA A 307 -26.80 -2.94 -6.37
CA ALA A 307 -26.77 -1.78 -7.29
C ALA A 307 -27.06 -0.47 -6.55
N ASP A 308 -28.10 -0.44 -5.72
CA ASP A 308 -28.44 0.72 -4.88
C ASP A 308 -27.28 1.10 -3.95
N GLN A 309 -26.69 0.10 -3.27
CA GLN A 309 -25.56 0.30 -2.37
C GLN A 309 -24.31 0.82 -3.10
N LEU A 310 -24.00 0.26 -4.28
CA LEU A 310 -22.85 0.68 -5.09
C LEU A 310 -23.01 2.13 -5.55
N GLU A 311 -24.22 2.56 -5.91
CA GLU A 311 -24.45 3.95 -6.31
C GLU A 311 -24.24 4.90 -5.13
N ASN A 312 -24.80 4.59 -3.96
CA ASN A 312 -24.58 5.37 -2.74
C ASN A 312 -23.08 5.46 -2.41
N LEU A 313 -22.35 4.35 -2.57
CA LEU A 313 -20.90 4.27 -2.35
C LEU A 313 -20.11 5.11 -3.36
N LYS A 314 -20.40 5.01 -4.67
CA LYS A 314 -19.67 5.76 -5.70
C LYS A 314 -19.77 7.27 -5.48
N VAL A 315 -20.95 7.76 -5.11
CA VAL A 315 -21.15 9.18 -4.76
C VAL A 315 -20.38 9.54 -3.48
N TRP A 316 -20.39 8.66 -2.47
CA TRP A 316 -19.61 8.86 -1.24
C TRP A 316 -18.10 8.94 -1.50
N VAL A 317 -17.55 8.08 -2.35
CA VAL A 317 -16.12 8.09 -2.75
C VAL A 317 -15.81 9.37 -3.53
N ALA A 318 -16.60 9.70 -4.56
CA ALA A 318 -16.39 10.88 -5.39
C ALA A 318 -16.41 12.18 -4.56
N GLY A 319 -17.23 12.25 -3.51
CA GLY A 319 -17.26 13.37 -2.57
C GLY A 319 -16.04 13.50 -1.66
N ARG A 320 -15.10 12.55 -1.68
CA ARG A 320 -13.92 12.50 -0.77
C ARG A 320 -12.59 12.57 -1.49
N THR A 321 -12.56 12.25 -2.76
CA THR A 321 -11.31 12.16 -3.50
C THR A 321 -11.49 12.41 -4.99
N ASN A 322 -10.54 13.13 -5.56
CA ASN A 322 -10.40 13.29 -7.01
C ASN A 322 -9.57 12.14 -7.63
N HIS A 323 -9.15 11.15 -6.83
CA HIS A 323 -8.31 10.02 -7.22
C HIS A 323 -9.10 8.69 -7.33
N SER A 324 -10.36 8.75 -7.75
CA SER A 324 -11.24 7.58 -7.80
C SER A 324 -10.70 6.46 -8.71
N THR A 325 -10.05 6.82 -9.82
CA THR A 325 -9.40 5.86 -10.73
C THR A 325 -8.17 5.20 -10.10
N ASP A 326 -7.37 5.96 -9.34
CA ASP A 326 -6.20 5.43 -8.61
C ASP A 326 -6.63 4.42 -7.53
N ILE A 327 -7.75 4.67 -6.85
CA ILE A 327 -8.32 3.74 -5.84
C ILE A 327 -8.70 2.41 -6.48
N VAL A 328 -9.41 2.45 -7.61
CA VAL A 328 -9.79 1.25 -8.36
C VAL A 328 -8.54 0.48 -8.81
N ALA A 329 -7.54 1.18 -9.36
CA ALA A 329 -6.28 0.56 -9.77
C ALA A 329 -5.53 -0.07 -8.58
N TRP A 330 -5.53 0.58 -7.42
CA TRP A 330 -4.91 0.06 -6.20
C TRP A 330 -5.59 -1.22 -5.72
N LEU A 331 -6.93 -1.23 -5.65
CA LEU A 331 -7.70 -2.41 -5.23
C LEU A 331 -7.50 -3.60 -6.17
N LEU A 332 -7.48 -3.37 -7.48
CA LEU A 332 -7.25 -4.43 -8.46
C LEU A 332 -5.84 -5.03 -8.35
N LYS A 333 -4.83 -4.20 -8.08
CA LYS A 333 -3.46 -4.69 -7.82
C LYS A 333 -3.40 -5.55 -6.55
N GLN A 334 -4.06 -5.10 -5.49
CA GLN A 334 -4.13 -5.84 -4.22
C GLN A 334 -4.83 -7.19 -4.39
N ASP A 335 -5.98 -7.22 -5.06
CA ASP A 335 -6.72 -8.44 -5.36
C ASP A 335 -5.90 -9.40 -6.24
N THR A 336 -5.27 -8.89 -7.30
CA THR A 336 -4.38 -9.68 -8.15
C THR A 336 -3.23 -10.29 -7.35
N TRP A 337 -2.61 -9.52 -6.46
CA TRP A 337 -1.55 -10.00 -5.59
C TRP A 337 -2.07 -11.10 -4.66
N ALA A 338 -3.18 -10.86 -3.95
CA ALA A 338 -3.74 -11.80 -2.97
C ALA A 338 -4.12 -13.13 -3.62
N CYS A 339 -4.85 -13.10 -4.74
CA CYS A 339 -5.25 -14.33 -5.44
C CYS A 339 -4.03 -15.07 -6.03
N ARG A 340 -3.03 -14.35 -6.57
CA ARG A 340 -1.80 -15.01 -7.04
C ARG A 340 -0.98 -15.64 -5.92
N GLN A 341 -0.88 -15.00 -4.75
CA GLN A 341 -0.21 -15.60 -3.59
C GLN A 341 -0.94 -16.87 -3.14
N SER A 342 -2.27 -16.87 -3.17
CA SER A 342 -3.07 -18.05 -2.81
C SER A 342 -2.78 -19.25 -3.74
N GLU A 343 -2.63 -19.03 -5.05
CA GLU A 343 -2.26 -20.07 -6.01
C GLU A 343 -0.87 -20.67 -5.73
N LEU A 344 0.09 -19.82 -5.36
CA LEU A 344 1.48 -20.24 -5.13
C LEU A 344 1.66 -20.98 -3.79
N LEU A 345 0.87 -20.63 -2.77
CA LEU A 345 1.13 -21.00 -1.38
C LEU A 345 0.07 -21.95 -0.78
N SER A 346 -0.98 -22.29 -1.52
CA SER A 346 -2.04 -23.22 -1.09
C SER A 346 -1.61 -24.69 -1.06
N SER A 347 -0.58 -25.07 -1.83
CA SER A 347 -0.12 -26.47 -2.01
C SER A 347 0.55 -27.11 -0.78
N GLY A 348 0.72 -26.39 0.33
CA GLY A 348 1.42 -26.83 1.54
C GLY A 348 0.64 -27.72 2.52
N GLY A 349 -0.43 -28.41 2.10
CA GLY A 349 -1.19 -29.36 2.93
C GLY A 349 -1.88 -28.76 4.17
N ALA A 350 -2.01 -29.55 5.24
CA ALA A 350 -2.66 -29.17 6.51
C ALA A 350 -1.82 -28.20 7.38
N SER A 351 -0.66 -27.74 6.90
CA SER A 351 0.15 -26.75 7.62
C SER A 351 -0.62 -25.44 7.82
N GLY A 352 -0.34 -24.73 8.93
CA GLY A 352 -1.00 -23.44 9.23
C GLY A 352 -0.80 -22.37 8.15
N ARG A 353 0.25 -22.48 7.34
CA ARG A 353 0.49 -21.63 6.15
C ARG A 353 -0.38 -22.05 4.96
N GLY A 354 -0.42 -23.35 4.62
CA GLY A 354 -1.24 -23.85 3.51
C GLY A 354 -2.74 -23.68 3.77
N ARG A 355 -3.19 -23.85 5.02
CA ARG A 355 -4.57 -23.60 5.44
C ARG A 355 -4.99 -22.14 5.25
N PHE A 356 -4.13 -21.20 5.64
CA PHE A 356 -4.40 -19.77 5.50
C PHE A 356 -4.56 -19.35 4.04
N TRP A 357 -3.63 -19.75 3.17
CA TRP A 357 -3.68 -19.40 1.75
C TRP A 357 -4.78 -20.11 0.97
N ARG A 358 -5.21 -21.31 1.38
CA ARG A 358 -6.45 -21.91 0.86
C ARG A 358 -7.69 -21.07 1.21
N GLY A 359 -7.77 -20.56 2.43
CA GLY A 359 -8.82 -19.61 2.81
C GLY A 359 -8.81 -18.34 1.93
N VAL A 360 -7.63 -17.84 1.54
CA VAL A 360 -7.53 -16.70 0.61
C VAL A 360 -8.08 -17.08 -0.78
N ALA A 361 -7.74 -18.27 -1.28
CA ALA A 361 -8.27 -18.78 -2.55
C ALA A 361 -9.81 -18.92 -2.50
N ASP A 362 -10.34 -19.41 -1.38
CA ASP A 362 -11.79 -19.51 -1.12
C ASP A 362 -12.49 -18.14 -1.17
N LEU A 363 -11.88 -17.09 -0.61
CA LEU A 363 -12.39 -15.72 -0.71
C LEU A 363 -12.34 -15.18 -2.15
N CYS A 364 -11.24 -15.43 -2.88
CA CYS A 364 -11.14 -15.06 -4.30
C CYS A 364 -12.23 -15.74 -5.15
N ALA A 365 -12.54 -17.01 -4.84
CA ALA A 365 -13.62 -17.75 -5.48
C ALA A 365 -15.00 -17.16 -5.12
N GLN A 366 -15.24 -16.81 -3.85
CA GLN A 366 -16.50 -16.20 -3.41
C GLN A 366 -16.75 -14.83 -4.06
N VAL A 367 -15.72 -13.97 -4.17
CA VAL A 367 -15.79 -12.68 -4.88
C VAL A 367 -16.14 -12.88 -6.36
N THR A 368 -15.51 -13.86 -7.00
CA THR A 368 -15.79 -14.20 -8.41
C THR A 368 -17.23 -14.69 -8.59
N GLY A 369 -17.71 -15.54 -7.68
CA GLY A 369 -19.10 -15.98 -7.62
C GLY A 369 -20.06 -14.81 -7.48
N LEU A 370 -19.81 -13.93 -6.51
CA LEU A 370 -20.64 -12.75 -6.22
C LEU A 370 -20.85 -11.87 -7.45
N GLN A 371 -19.77 -11.56 -8.17
CA GLN A 371 -19.84 -10.81 -9.42
C GLN A 371 -20.65 -11.54 -10.48
N ALA A 372 -20.39 -12.83 -10.68
CA ALA A 372 -21.07 -13.63 -11.70
C ALA A 372 -22.57 -13.75 -11.44
N GLY A 373 -22.97 -14.01 -10.19
CA GLY A 373 -24.36 -14.08 -9.78
C GLY A 373 -25.12 -12.79 -10.03
N TYR A 374 -24.52 -11.66 -9.62
CA TYR A 374 -25.08 -10.33 -9.88
C TYR A 374 -25.28 -10.11 -11.39
N ASN A 375 -24.26 -10.39 -12.20
CA ASN A 375 -24.30 -10.10 -13.64
C ASN A 375 -25.33 -10.95 -14.39
N VAL A 376 -25.59 -12.18 -13.93
CA VAL A 376 -26.69 -13.00 -14.48
C VAL A 376 -28.04 -12.40 -14.11
N ALA A 377 -28.26 -11.98 -12.86
CA ALA A 377 -29.50 -11.32 -12.46
C ALA A 377 -29.71 -10.00 -13.22
N ALA A 378 -28.63 -9.22 -13.41
CA ALA A 378 -28.66 -7.98 -14.16
C ALA A 378 -29.04 -8.18 -15.64
N ALA A 379 -28.48 -9.22 -16.29
CA ALA A 379 -28.84 -9.59 -17.65
C ALA A 379 -30.32 -10.02 -17.76
N GLN A 380 -30.86 -10.70 -16.75
CA GLN A 380 -32.26 -11.12 -16.71
C GLN A 380 -33.24 -9.95 -16.49
N ALA A 381 -32.79 -8.87 -15.84
CA ALA A 381 -33.60 -7.67 -15.61
C ALA A 381 -33.86 -6.81 -16.88
N GLY A 382 -33.17 -7.07 -18.00
CA GLY A 382 -33.36 -6.42 -19.30
C GLY A 382 -32.62 -5.08 -19.47
N GLY A 383 -32.19 -4.74 -20.70
CA GLY A 383 -31.27 -3.63 -21.03
C GLY A 383 -31.88 -2.24 -21.26
N GLY A 384 -32.96 -1.88 -20.57
CA GLY A 384 -33.57 -0.54 -20.64
C GLY A 384 -33.08 0.42 -19.55
N ALA A 385 -33.64 1.64 -19.47
CA ALA A 385 -33.35 2.61 -18.38
C ALA A 385 -33.74 2.11 -16.97
N ALA A 386 -34.48 1.00 -16.89
CA ALA A 386 -34.86 0.29 -15.66
C ALA A 386 -34.02 -0.98 -15.39
N GLY A 387 -33.05 -1.30 -16.26
CA GLY A 387 -32.16 -2.45 -16.13
C GLY A 387 -31.04 -2.22 -15.14
N LEU A 388 -30.54 -3.30 -14.53
CA LEU A 388 -29.35 -3.22 -13.67
C LEU A 388 -28.08 -3.14 -14.53
N PRO A 389 -27.18 -2.17 -14.31
CA PRO A 389 -25.90 -2.14 -15.00
C PRO A 389 -25.05 -3.34 -14.53
N PRO A 390 -24.24 -3.95 -15.42
CA PRO A 390 -23.32 -5.01 -15.01
C PRO A 390 -22.28 -4.47 -14.02
N MET A 391 -21.92 -5.29 -13.03
CA MET A 391 -20.85 -4.98 -12.08
C MET A 391 -19.52 -5.53 -12.58
N THR A 392 -18.51 -4.68 -12.49
CA THR A 392 -17.11 -5.05 -12.70
C THR A 392 -16.52 -5.66 -11.42
N ARG A 393 -15.36 -6.33 -11.52
CA ARG A 393 -14.68 -6.85 -10.33
C ARG A 393 -14.28 -5.72 -9.38
N SER A 394 -13.86 -4.58 -9.91
CA SER A 394 -13.56 -3.41 -9.10
C SER A 394 -14.78 -2.86 -8.35
N ASP A 395 -16.00 -2.96 -8.90
CA ASP A 395 -17.22 -2.58 -8.18
C ASP A 395 -17.43 -3.48 -6.94
N VAL A 396 -17.22 -4.79 -7.10
CA VAL A 396 -17.32 -5.75 -6.00
C VAL A 396 -16.22 -5.52 -4.95
N LEU A 397 -14.99 -5.26 -5.38
CA LEU A 397 -13.89 -4.93 -4.49
C LEU A 397 -14.17 -3.63 -3.72
N LEU A 398 -14.74 -2.62 -4.38
CA LEU A 398 -15.09 -1.35 -3.75
C LEU A 398 -16.14 -1.54 -2.65
N LEU A 399 -17.19 -2.34 -2.91
CA LEU A 399 -18.21 -2.69 -1.91
C LEU A 399 -17.61 -3.33 -0.66
N ASN A 400 -16.64 -4.24 -0.84
CA ASN A 400 -16.04 -4.98 0.27
C ASN A 400 -14.96 -4.19 1.03
N ALA A 401 -14.35 -3.18 0.40
CA ALA A 401 -13.24 -2.42 0.95
C ALA A 401 -13.65 -1.12 1.66
N ILE A 402 -14.94 -0.86 1.93
CA ILE A 402 -15.41 0.45 2.45
C ILE A 402 -14.69 0.87 3.73
N GLY A 403 -14.50 -0.04 4.68
CA GLY A 403 -13.73 0.24 5.90
C GLY A 403 -12.27 0.54 5.58
N ASP A 404 -11.66 -0.23 4.69
CA ASP A 404 -10.27 -0.04 4.24
C ASP A 404 -10.07 1.28 3.48
N LEU A 405 -11.08 1.75 2.74
CA LEU A 405 -11.04 3.02 2.00
C LEU A 405 -10.84 4.23 2.91
N LEU A 406 -11.24 4.13 4.20
CA LEU A 406 -10.96 5.18 5.18
C LEU A 406 -9.46 5.48 5.25
N ASP A 407 -8.61 4.46 5.14
CA ASP A 407 -7.15 4.59 5.23
C ASP A 407 -6.45 4.58 3.86
N ILE A 408 -7.02 3.89 2.85
CA ILE A 408 -6.45 3.86 1.48
C ILE A 408 -6.53 5.23 0.80
N ILE A 409 -7.66 5.93 0.93
CA ILE A 409 -7.85 7.26 0.32
C ILE A 409 -6.76 8.26 0.77
N PRO A 410 -6.53 8.48 2.08
CA PRO A 410 -5.48 9.37 2.53
C PRO A 410 -4.07 8.87 2.19
N ALA A 411 -3.83 7.55 2.16
CA ALA A 411 -2.55 6.98 1.74
C ALA A 411 -2.23 7.27 0.26
N ILE A 412 -3.19 7.05 -0.65
CA ILE A 412 -3.03 7.38 -2.07
C ILE A 412 -2.78 8.88 -2.26
N SER A 413 -3.54 9.73 -1.57
CA SER A 413 -3.33 11.17 -1.66
C SER A 413 -1.94 11.58 -1.16
N LEU A 414 -1.42 10.94 -0.10
CA LEU A 414 -0.06 11.16 0.37
C LEU A 414 0.96 10.85 -0.72
N THR A 415 0.84 9.69 -1.38
CA THR A 415 1.72 9.29 -2.48
C THR A 415 1.63 10.23 -3.69
N LYS A 416 0.44 10.73 -4.01
CA LYS A 416 0.19 11.55 -5.21
C LYS A 416 0.54 13.02 -5.02
N THR A 417 0.31 13.57 -3.84
CA THR A 417 0.40 15.03 -3.60
C THR A 417 1.49 15.41 -2.60
N GLY A 418 2.14 14.43 -1.97
CA GLY A 418 3.08 14.65 -0.86
C GLY A 418 2.40 15.09 0.44
N ARG A 419 1.06 15.11 0.49
CA ARG A 419 0.27 15.43 1.68
C ARG A 419 -0.84 14.40 1.84
N PRO A 420 -1.10 13.93 3.07
CA PRO A 420 -2.23 13.03 3.31
C PRO A 420 -3.52 13.74 2.89
N GLY A 421 -4.36 13.03 2.15
CA GLY A 421 -5.66 13.53 1.71
C GLY A 421 -6.58 13.72 2.91
N PRO A 422 -7.67 14.50 2.76
CA PRO A 422 -8.63 14.65 3.85
C PRO A 422 -9.27 13.28 4.17
N HIS A 423 -8.96 12.67 5.31
CA HIS A 423 -9.83 11.64 5.87
C HIS A 423 -11.15 12.32 6.31
N PRO A 424 -12.31 11.65 6.20
CA PRO A 424 -13.58 12.18 6.71
C PRO A 424 -13.58 12.56 8.20
N THR A 425 -12.53 12.20 8.95
CA THR A 425 -12.32 12.57 10.36
C THR A 425 -11.08 13.44 10.58
N ASP A 426 -10.39 13.93 9.54
CA ASP A 426 -9.03 14.51 9.63
C ASP A 426 -8.90 15.95 10.05
N ALA A 427 -9.99 16.73 10.11
CA ALA A 427 -9.93 18.14 10.48
C ALA A 427 -9.25 18.42 11.85
N VAL A 428 -9.08 17.38 12.68
CA VAL A 428 -8.56 17.46 14.06
C VAL A 428 -7.25 16.67 14.27
N ALA A 429 -6.68 16.02 13.24
CA ALA A 429 -5.53 15.12 13.43
C ALA A 429 -4.17 15.83 13.33
N ASP A 430 -4.13 16.99 12.68
CA ASP A 430 -2.96 17.85 12.65
C ASP A 430 -2.96 18.77 13.89
N PRO A 431 -1.99 18.64 14.82
CA PRO A 431 -1.89 19.52 15.98
C PRO A 431 -1.83 21.00 15.60
N ALA A 432 -1.22 21.35 14.46
CA ALA A 432 -1.13 22.73 13.99
C ALA A 432 -2.48 23.26 13.49
N ALA A 433 -3.28 22.42 12.83
CA ALA A 433 -4.64 22.77 12.44
C ALA A 433 -5.57 22.87 13.66
N ALA A 434 -5.52 21.88 14.56
CA ALA A 434 -6.31 21.85 15.80
C ALA A 434 -6.00 23.08 16.69
N ALA A 435 -4.74 23.51 16.76
CA ALA A 435 -4.32 24.70 17.47
C ALA A 435 -4.95 26.01 16.95
N ARG A 436 -5.44 26.03 15.72
CA ARG A 436 -6.12 27.20 15.11
C ARG A 436 -7.63 27.19 15.35
N MET A 437 -8.18 26.09 15.87
CA MET A 437 -9.61 25.97 16.17
C MET A 437 -9.91 26.54 17.56
N ALA A 438 -11.10 27.13 17.71
CA ALA A 438 -11.63 27.43 19.04
C ALA A 438 -11.89 26.12 19.82
N PRO A 439 -11.70 26.07 21.14
CA PRO A 439 -11.91 24.86 21.96
C PRO A 439 -13.25 24.16 21.73
N ALA A 440 -14.34 24.93 21.59
CA ALA A 440 -15.67 24.37 21.32
C ALA A 440 -15.76 23.68 19.95
N ALA A 441 -15.16 24.27 18.91
CA ALA A 441 -15.12 23.69 17.57
C ALA A 441 -14.23 22.43 17.52
N LEU A 442 -13.11 22.44 18.25
CA LEU A 442 -12.22 21.30 18.39
C LEU A 442 -12.95 20.11 19.04
N ARG A 443 -13.69 20.38 20.13
CA ARG A 443 -14.48 19.37 20.84
C ARG A 443 -15.57 18.78 19.96
N ALA A 444 -16.34 19.61 19.25
CA ALA A 444 -17.38 19.14 18.33
C ALA A 444 -16.80 18.24 17.24
N ALA A 445 -15.67 18.63 16.67
CA ALA A 445 -15.03 17.86 15.61
C ALA A 445 -14.45 16.51 16.11
N LEU A 446 -14.06 16.39 17.39
CA LEU A 446 -13.70 15.09 17.99
C LEU A 446 -14.93 14.20 18.24
N ALA A 447 -16.06 14.78 18.66
CA ALA A 447 -17.31 14.04 18.87
C ALA A 447 -17.78 13.33 17.58
N ASP A 448 -17.49 13.93 16.43
CA ASP A 448 -17.86 13.39 15.12
C ASP A 448 -16.95 12.27 14.60
N ARG A 449 -15.83 11.99 15.27
CA ARG A 449 -14.86 10.96 14.83
C ARG A 449 -15.30 9.53 15.13
N GLY A 450 -16.36 9.34 15.91
CA GLY A 450 -16.81 8.02 16.35
C GLY A 450 -17.33 7.16 15.21
N HIS A 451 -16.90 5.90 15.17
CA HIS A 451 -17.33 4.92 14.18
C HIS A 451 -18.17 3.80 14.78
N CYS A 452 -18.05 3.46 16.06
CA CYS A 452 -18.85 2.37 16.68
C CYS A 452 -18.78 2.45 18.21
N SER A 453 -19.73 1.83 18.90
CA SER A 453 -19.63 1.56 20.33
C SER A 453 -19.92 0.09 20.64
N VAL A 454 -19.12 -0.53 21.49
CA VAL A 454 -19.29 -1.92 21.96
C VAL A 454 -19.37 -1.96 23.47
N LEU A 455 -20.24 -2.83 23.98
CA LEU A 455 -20.28 -3.21 25.38
C LEU A 455 -20.35 -4.73 25.51
N ILE A 456 -19.39 -5.28 26.27
CA ILE A 456 -19.39 -6.66 26.76
C ILE A 456 -19.64 -6.59 28.25
N ARG A 457 -20.70 -7.22 28.73
CA ARG A 457 -21.18 -7.12 30.12
C ARG A 457 -21.34 -8.51 30.71
N LEU A 458 -20.62 -8.79 31.79
CA LEU A 458 -20.71 -10.04 32.54
C LEU A 458 -21.75 -9.92 33.67
N ALA A 459 -22.82 -10.72 33.68
CA ALA A 459 -23.83 -10.65 34.75
C ALA A 459 -23.18 -10.78 36.14
N GLY A 460 -23.70 -10.04 37.14
CA GLY A 460 -23.06 -9.96 38.46
C GLY A 460 -23.00 -11.30 39.22
N ASP A 461 -23.92 -12.20 38.91
CA ASP A 461 -23.98 -13.58 39.42
C ASP A 461 -23.28 -14.60 38.49
N LEU A 462 -22.60 -14.11 37.44
CA LEU A 462 -21.93 -14.90 36.41
C LEU A 462 -22.88 -15.82 35.61
N SER A 463 -24.19 -15.57 35.65
CA SER A 463 -25.18 -16.40 34.96
C SER A 463 -25.13 -16.27 33.44
N ASP A 464 -24.75 -15.09 32.92
CA ASP A 464 -24.71 -14.79 31.49
C ASP A 464 -23.60 -13.77 31.18
N ILE A 465 -23.25 -13.66 29.90
CA ILE A 465 -22.45 -12.59 29.34
C ILE A 465 -23.19 -11.98 28.16
N TYR A 466 -23.46 -10.69 28.23
CA TYR A 466 -24.15 -9.92 27.20
C TYR A 466 -23.13 -9.21 26.32
N MET A 467 -23.33 -9.28 25.01
CA MET A 467 -22.40 -8.78 24.01
C MET A 467 -23.17 -7.94 23.01
N GLY A 468 -22.78 -6.69 22.82
CA GLY A 468 -23.46 -5.86 21.85
C GLY A 468 -22.62 -4.77 21.25
N HIS A 469 -23.09 -4.32 20.09
CA HIS A 469 -22.40 -3.44 19.18
C HIS A 469 -23.41 -2.48 18.55
N THR A 470 -23.07 -1.20 18.44
CA THR A 470 -23.78 -0.23 17.61
C THR A 470 -22.82 0.40 16.60
N ALA A 471 -23.12 0.25 15.32
CA ALA A 471 -22.33 0.82 14.24
C ALA A 471 -22.64 2.30 14.07
N TRP A 472 -21.62 3.11 13.81
CA TRP A 472 -21.77 4.50 13.38
C TRP A 472 -21.15 4.69 12.01
N PHE A 473 -21.93 5.24 11.08
CA PHE A 473 -21.43 5.54 9.75
C PHE A 473 -22.29 6.62 9.09
N SER A 474 -22.10 6.85 7.79
CA SER A 474 -23.05 7.65 7.02
C SER A 474 -24.38 6.92 6.90
N PHE A 475 -25.46 7.66 7.08
CA PHE A 475 -26.83 7.16 6.93
C PHE A 475 -27.12 6.69 5.50
N SER A 476 -26.32 7.12 4.51
CA SER A 476 -26.35 6.64 3.12
C SER A 476 -26.13 5.11 2.97
N PHE A 477 -25.61 4.45 4.00
CA PHE A 477 -25.30 3.01 3.98
C PHE A 477 -26.33 2.15 4.73
N MET A 478 -27.49 2.68 5.13
CA MET A 478 -28.49 1.94 5.93
C MET A 478 -29.35 0.93 5.14
N ILE A 479 -28.87 0.47 3.97
CA ILE A 479 -29.39 -0.71 3.28
C ILE A 479 -28.72 -1.93 3.89
N ARG A 480 -29.46 -2.68 4.72
CA ARG A 480 -28.88 -3.74 5.58
C ARG A 480 -29.31 -5.12 5.15
N ILE A 481 -28.43 -6.10 5.34
CA ILE A 481 -28.72 -7.52 5.24
C ILE A 481 -28.08 -8.20 6.45
N PHE A 482 -28.87 -8.84 7.29
CA PHE A 482 -28.33 -9.76 8.30
C PHE A 482 -28.09 -11.12 7.62
N LYS A 483 -26.89 -11.66 7.74
CA LYS A 483 -26.45 -12.83 6.97
C LYS A 483 -26.29 -14.04 7.87
N PHE A 484 -26.73 -15.18 7.36
CA PHE A 484 -26.48 -16.50 7.92
C PHE A 484 -25.75 -17.31 6.86
N TYR A 485 -24.49 -17.61 7.13
CA TYR A 485 -23.71 -18.53 6.30
C TYR A 485 -23.65 -19.87 6.98
N ASP A 486 -24.11 -20.90 6.26
CA ASP A 486 -23.89 -22.31 6.56
C ASP A 486 -23.18 -22.92 5.35
N LEU A 487 -21.89 -23.18 5.47
CA LEU A 487 -21.02 -23.61 4.37
C LEU A 487 -20.53 -25.06 4.54
N ASP A 488 -21.40 -25.92 5.09
CA ASP A 488 -21.20 -27.35 5.43
C ASP A 488 -20.17 -27.64 6.55
N ASP A 489 -19.16 -26.79 6.73
CA ASP A 489 -18.12 -26.98 7.74
C ASP A 489 -18.08 -25.88 8.81
N ARG A 490 -18.72 -24.73 8.55
CA ARG A 490 -18.77 -23.56 9.43
C ARG A 490 -20.08 -22.81 9.31
N ARG A 491 -20.70 -22.52 10.45
CA ARG A 491 -21.82 -21.58 10.58
C ARG A 491 -21.34 -20.25 11.14
N SER A 492 -21.87 -19.18 10.57
CA SER A 492 -21.70 -17.82 11.12
C SER A 492 -22.94 -16.98 10.85
N SER A 493 -23.23 -16.06 11.76
CA SER A 493 -24.27 -15.06 11.60
C SER A 493 -23.72 -13.68 11.92
N PHE A 494 -24.05 -12.69 11.10
CA PHE A 494 -23.47 -11.35 11.22
C PHE A 494 -24.33 -10.27 10.56
N SER A 495 -24.30 -9.06 11.11
CA SER A 495 -24.88 -7.88 10.45
C SER A 495 -24.03 -7.49 9.25
N SER A 496 -24.63 -7.11 8.13
CA SER A 496 -23.88 -6.81 6.91
C SER A 496 -24.71 -5.90 5.98
N TYR A 497 -24.26 -5.80 4.74
CA TYR A 497 -24.78 -4.94 3.69
C TYR A 497 -24.82 -5.72 2.35
N PRO A 498 -25.59 -5.25 1.37
CA PRO A 498 -25.63 -5.85 0.03
C PRO A 498 -24.25 -5.92 -0.62
N GLY A 499 -23.85 -7.10 -1.10
CA GLY A 499 -22.59 -7.29 -1.83
C GLY A 499 -21.32 -7.28 -0.99
N MET A 500 -21.43 -7.11 0.33
CA MET A 500 -20.29 -7.17 1.25
C MET A 500 -20.18 -8.56 1.86
N LEU A 501 -19.14 -9.30 1.55
CA LEU A 501 -18.92 -10.63 2.08
C LEU A 501 -18.46 -10.59 3.56
N SER A 502 -18.33 -9.42 4.16
CA SER A 502 -18.01 -9.19 5.58
C SER A 502 -19.10 -8.34 6.28
N SER A 503 -18.99 -8.16 7.58
CA SER A 503 -19.92 -7.38 8.39
C SER A 503 -19.74 -5.88 8.19
N LEU A 504 -18.50 -5.39 8.08
CA LEU A 504 -18.09 -3.98 8.11
C LEU A 504 -18.35 -3.32 9.47
N ASP A 505 -19.35 -3.76 10.24
CA ASP A 505 -19.72 -3.10 11.49
C ASP A 505 -18.64 -3.13 12.58
N ASP A 506 -18.04 -4.23 13.04
CA ASP A 506 -18.27 -5.66 12.79
C ASP A 506 -18.95 -6.36 14.00
N PHE A 507 -19.92 -7.24 13.72
CA PHE A 507 -20.57 -8.13 14.71
C PHE A 507 -20.75 -9.53 14.12
N TYR A 508 -20.11 -10.55 14.70
CA TYR A 508 -20.21 -11.95 14.28
C TYR A 508 -20.49 -12.89 15.44
N VAL A 509 -21.37 -13.85 15.20
CA VAL A 509 -21.62 -15.00 16.08
C VAL A 509 -21.29 -16.28 15.30
N MET A 510 -20.37 -17.07 15.83
CA MET A 510 -19.90 -18.34 15.25
C MET A 510 -20.28 -19.49 16.21
N PRO A 511 -21.47 -20.10 16.06
CA PRO A 511 -22.08 -20.94 17.10
C PRO A 511 -21.55 -22.38 17.17
N ASP A 512 -20.79 -22.84 16.16
CA ASP A 512 -20.36 -24.24 16.09
C ASP A 512 -19.55 -24.66 17.32
N SER A 513 -19.80 -25.87 17.81
CA SER A 513 -19.32 -26.32 19.13
C SER A 513 -17.81 -26.32 19.29
N ASP A 514 -17.06 -26.54 18.21
CA ASP A 514 -15.60 -26.51 18.19
C ASP A 514 -15.03 -25.08 18.04
N GLN A 515 -15.86 -24.09 17.70
CA GLN A 515 -15.50 -22.68 17.54
C GLN A 515 -16.06 -21.81 18.68
N ARG A 516 -17.39 -21.64 18.76
CA ARG A 516 -18.13 -20.83 19.76
C ARG A 516 -17.48 -19.47 20.03
N LEU A 517 -17.23 -18.72 18.96
CA LEU A 517 -16.60 -17.41 19.02
C LEU A 517 -17.64 -16.30 18.76
N VAL A 518 -17.50 -15.17 19.46
CA VAL A 518 -18.18 -13.91 19.12
C VAL A 518 -17.11 -12.86 18.85
N MET A 519 -17.20 -12.20 17.70
CA MET A 519 -16.26 -11.14 17.32
C MET A 519 -16.99 -9.81 17.16
N LEU A 520 -16.52 -8.81 17.89
CA LEU A 520 -16.99 -7.43 17.87
C LEU A 520 -15.84 -6.51 17.50
N GLN A 521 -16.12 -5.30 17.01
CA GLN A 521 -15.09 -4.36 16.60
C GLN A 521 -15.51 -2.90 16.81
N THR A 522 -14.54 -2.00 17.07
CA THR A 522 -14.73 -0.56 16.83
C THR A 522 -13.49 0.05 16.15
N THR A 523 -13.67 1.04 15.28
CA THR A 523 -12.56 1.57 14.47
C THR A 523 -11.73 2.55 15.28
N ASN A 524 -10.43 2.32 15.36
CA ASN A 524 -9.50 3.25 15.98
C ASN A 524 -9.07 4.31 14.96
N GLY A 525 -8.93 5.55 15.41
CA GLY A 525 -8.29 6.59 14.60
C GLY A 525 -6.79 6.35 14.45
N VAL A 526 -6.20 6.91 13.40
CA VAL A 526 -4.75 7.08 13.27
C VAL A 526 -4.46 8.56 13.08
N MET A 527 -3.92 9.21 14.11
CA MET A 527 -3.56 10.63 14.11
C MET A 527 -2.18 10.87 13.51
N ASP A 528 -1.24 9.95 13.67
CA ASP A 528 0.09 10.05 13.05
C ASP A 528 0.03 9.68 11.56
N LYS A 529 -0.10 10.70 10.72
CA LYS A 529 -0.26 10.54 9.26
C LYS A 529 0.97 10.01 8.54
N THR A 530 2.14 9.98 9.21
CA THR A 530 3.35 9.38 8.63
C THR A 530 3.19 7.87 8.42
N LEU A 531 2.33 7.23 9.23
CA LEU A 531 2.05 5.80 9.15
C LEU A 531 1.38 5.38 7.84
N TRP A 532 0.74 6.31 7.11
CA TRP A 532 0.13 6.00 5.81
C TRP A 532 1.11 5.63 4.71
N SER A 533 2.39 5.96 4.88
CA SER A 533 3.46 5.49 4.00
C SER A 533 3.67 3.97 4.04
N LEU A 534 3.13 3.29 5.06
CA LEU A 534 3.25 1.83 5.24
C LEU A 534 2.11 1.06 4.55
N VAL A 535 1.06 1.75 4.08
CA VAL A 535 -0.08 1.11 3.39
C VAL A 535 0.34 0.75 1.97
N THR A 536 0.19 -0.53 1.60
CA THR A 536 0.62 -1.06 0.30
C THR A 536 -0.36 -2.11 -0.24
N GLU A 537 -0.46 -2.22 -1.56
CA GLU A 537 -1.23 -3.25 -2.26
C GLU A 537 -0.69 -4.67 -2.03
N HIS A 538 0.54 -4.83 -1.50
CA HIS A 538 1.13 -6.13 -1.18
C HIS A 538 0.79 -6.61 0.25
N SER A 539 -0.49 -6.50 0.61
CA SER A 539 -1.03 -6.85 1.92
C SER A 539 -2.44 -7.43 1.78
N LEU A 540 -3.00 -8.01 2.84
CA LEU A 540 -4.40 -8.43 2.86
C LEU A 540 -5.25 -7.37 3.55
N LEU A 541 -6.33 -6.95 2.89
CA LEU A 541 -7.26 -5.98 3.44
C LEU A 541 -7.92 -6.50 4.73
N ALA A 542 -8.38 -5.59 5.58
CA ALA A 542 -8.98 -5.96 6.86
C ALA A 542 -10.17 -6.90 6.71
N TRP A 543 -11.07 -6.62 5.75
CA TRP A 543 -12.22 -7.49 5.52
C TRP A 543 -11.80 -8.92 5.13
N GLN A 544 -10.71 -9.09 4.38
CA GLN A 544 -10.16 -10.40 4.01
C GLN A 544 -9.61 -11.10 5.25
N ARG A 545 -8.76 -10.41 6.03
CA ARG A 545 -8.15 -10.97 7.24
C ARG A 545 -9.17 -11.36 8.28
N VAL A 546 -10.19 -10.52 8.50
CA VAL A 546 -11.31 -10.81 9.41
C VAL A 546 -12.10 -12.03 8.95
N ARG A 547 -12.43 -12.13 7.65
CA ARG A 547 -13.14 -13.30 7.11
C ARG A 547 -12.33 -14.59 7.24
N LEU A 548 -11.02 -14.53 7.01
CA LEU A 548 -10.11 -15.65 7.20
C LEU A 548 -10.05 -16.06 8.66
N ALA A 549 -9.84 -15.11 9.57
CA ALA A 549 -9.76 -15.38 11.00
C ALA A 549 -11.07 -15.97 11.53
N ASN A 550 -12.23 -15.43 11.13
CA ASN A 550 -13.54 -15.97 11.50
C ASN A 550 -13.80 -17.37 10.93
N ALA A 551 -13.38 -17.67 9.71
CA ALA A 551 -13.55 -19.02 9.14
C ALA A 551 -12.61 -20.05 9.78
N LEU A 552 -11.38 -19.64 10.06
CA LEU A 552 -10.29 -20.55 10.39
C LEU A 552 -10.09 -20.74 11.90
N ALA A 553 -10.26 -19.71 12.72
CA ALA A 553 -9.89 -19.80 14.13
C ALA A 553 -10.79 -20.75 14.93
N ARG A 554 -10.19 -21.46 15.89
CA ARG A 554 -10.88 -22.24 16.91
C ARG A 554 -10.72 -21.65 18.30
N SER A 555 -9.90 -20.62 18.49
CA SER A 555 -9.74 -19.94 19.77
C SER A 555 -9.47 -18.45 19.52
N GLY A 556 -9.55 -17.64 20.59
CA GLY A 556 -9.13 -16.24 20.51
C GLY A 556 -7.67 -16.10 20.07
N GLU A 557 -6.77 -16.96 20.57
CA GLU A 557 -5.35 -16.97 20.22
C GLU A 557 -5.11 -17.29 18.73
N GLU A 558 -5.78 -18.30 18.18
CA GLU A 558 -5.66 -18.61 16.75
C GLU A 558 -6.20 -17.46 15.88
N TRP A 559 -7.27 -16.81 16.33
CA TRP A 559 -7.83 -15.69 15.59
C TRP A 559 -6.88 -14.50 15.56
N VAL A 560 -6.21 -14.21 16.69
CA VAL A 560 -5.16 -13.19 16.80
C VAL A 560 -4.02 -13.45 15.81
N ASP A 561 -3.58 -14.70 15.69
CA ASP A 561 -2.56 -15.10 14.70
C ASP A 561 -3.07 -14.87 13.27
N PHE A 562 -4.27 -15.36 12.93
CA PHE A 562 -4.80 -15.23 11.57
C PHE A 562 -5.04 -13.78 11.15
N VAL A 563 -5.59 -12.93 12.02
CA VAL A 563 -5.87 -11.53 11.67
C VAL A 563 -4.59 -10.71 11.50
N GLY A 564 -3.52 -11.06 12.22
CA GLY A 564 -2.23 -10.34 12.17
C GLY A 564 -1.37 -10.64 10.95
N ARG A 565 -1.67 -11.71 10.21
CA ARG A 565 -0.94 -12.07 9.00
C ARG A 565 -1.23 -11.09 7.87
N HIS A 566 -0.16 -10.57 7.25
CA HIS A 566 -0.24 -9.61 6.14
C HIS A 566 -1.08 -8.37 6.45
N ASN A 567 -0.95 -7.84 7.67
CA ASN A 567 -1.59 -6.60 8.09
C ASN A 567 -1.39 -5.48 7.05
N SER A 568 -2.49 -4.93 6.55
CA SER A 568 -2.53 -3.86 5.56
C SER A 568 -2.32 -2.46 6.14
N GLY A 569 -2.51 -2.27 7.43
CA GLY A 569 -2.63 -0.94 8.02
C GLY A 569 -3.89 -0.19 7.57
N THR A 570 -4.89 -0.90 7.05
CA THR A 570 -6.18 -0.35 6.63
C THR A 570 -7.29 -0.92 7.50
N TYR A 571 -8.36 -0.14 7.62
CA TYR A 571 -9.44 -0.32 8.58
C TYR A 571 -8.90 -0.64 9.98
N ASN A 572 -8.18 0.34 10.53
CA ASN A 572 -7.47 0.18 11.79
C ASN A 572 -8.43 0.12 12.97
N ASN A 573 -8.46 -1.00 13.67
CA ASN A 573 -9.56 -1.38 14.53
C ASN A 573 -9.07 -1.90 15.88
N GLN A 574 -9.93 -1.79 16.89
CA GLN A 574 -9.91 -2.64 18.07
C GLN A 574 -10.91 -3.78 17.82
N TYR A 575 -10.45 -5.03 17.87
CA TYR A 575 -11.26 -6.23 17.79
C TYR A 575 -11.37 -6.87 19.18
N MET A 576 -12.57 -7.37 19.52
CA MET A 576 -12.85 -8.05 20.78
C MET A 576 -13.41 -9.41 20.47
N LEU A 577 -12.73 -10.43 20.97
CA LEU A 577 -13.07 -11.82 20.72
C LEU A 577 -13.41 -12.54 22.00
N LEU A 578 -14.65 -12.99 22.07
CA LEU A 578 -15.09 -13.87 23.13
C LEU A 578 -15.01 -15.33 22.70
N ASP A 579 -14.22 -16.11 23.43
CA ASP A 579 -14.22 -17.57 23.33
C ASP A 579 -15.21 -18.14 24.35
N LEU A 580 -16.45 -18.39 23.91
CA LEU A 580 -17.52 -18.83 24.80
C LEU A 580 -17.29 -20.24 25.35
N LYS A 581 -16.30 -21.00 24.84
CA LYS A 581 -15.91 -22.28 25.45
C LYS A 581 -15.24 -22.08 26.82
N ARG A 582 -14.71 -20.88 27.08
CA ARG A 582 -14.07 -20.48 28.34
C ARG A 582 -15.06 -19.90 29.35
N PHE A 583 -16.34 -19.76 28.98
CA PHE A 583 -17.39 -19.32 29.89
C PHE A 583 -18.30 -20.48 30.31
N ARG A 584 -18.55 -20.57 31.61
CA ARG A 584 -19.50 -21.52 32.21
C ARG A 584 -20.42 -20.74 33.15
N PRO A 585 -21.72 -20.65 32.86
CA PRO A 585 -22.69 -19.96 33.71
C PRO A 585 -22.57 -20.35 35.20
N GLY A 586 -22.53 -19.34 36.06
CA GLY A 586 -22.42 -19.48 37.51
C GLY A 586 -21.05 -19.96 38.02
N LYS A 587 -20.01 -19.97 37.17
CA LYS A 587 -18.63 -20.33 37.54
C LYS A 587 -17.68 -19.15 37.33
N ALA A 588 -16.55 -19.18 38.03
CA ALA A 588 -15.48 -18.20 37.84
C ALA A 588 -15.02 -18.17 36.38
N ILE A 589 -14.68 -16.97 35.88
CA ILE A 589 -14.17 -16.78 34.52
C ILE A 589 -12.75 -17.35 34.39
N GLU A 590 -12.45 -17.96 33.24
CA GLU A 590 -11.16 -18.58 32.95
C GLU A 590 -10.39 -17.75 31.90
N PRO A 591 -9.04 -17.66 32.00
CA PRO A 591 -8.23 -17.01 30.96
C PRO A 591 -8.54 -17.50 29.55
N GLY A 592 -8.41 -16.60 28.59
CA GLY A 592 -8.75 -16.79 27.19
C GLY A 592 -10.20 -16.53 26.84
N LEU A 593 -11.05 -16.11 27.80
CA LEU A 593 -12.43 -15.73 27.54
C LEU A 593 -12.53 -14.48 26.66
N LEU A 594 -11.71 -13.45 26.89
CA LEU A 594 -11.73 -12.22 26.10
C LEU A 594 -10.34 -11.84 25.62
N TRP A 595 -10.14 -11.91 24.31
CA TRP A 595 -8.97 -11.38 23.61
C TRP A 595 -9.30 -10.02 23.00
N VAL A 596 -8.37 -9.07 23.13
CA VAL A 596 -8.45 -7.77 22.44
C VAL A 596 -7.26 -7.62 21.52
N VAL A 597 -7.52 -7.19 20.28
CA VAL A 597 -6.50 -6.93 19.25
C VAL A 597 -6.65 -5.50 18.77
N GLU A 598 -5.55 -4.76 18.69
CA GLU A 598 -5.53 -3.44 18.09
C GLU A 598 -4.50 -3.37 16.98
N GLN A 599 -4.92 -2.83 15.85
CA GLN A 599 -4.12 -2.72 14.64
C GLN A 599 -3.96 -1.26 14.20
N ILE A 600 -2.75 -0.92 13.78
CA ILE A 600 -2.41 0.31 13.04
C ILE A 600 -1.46 -0.05 11.88
N PRO A 601 -1.12 0.88 10.96
CA PRO A 601 -0.12 0.58 9.93
C PRO A 601 1.23 0.18 10.53
N GLY A 602 1.73 -0.98 10.10
CA GLY A 602 3.02 -1.53 10.53
C GLY A 602 3.07 -2.10 11.96
N TYR A 603 1.96 -2.11 12.70
CA TYR A 603 1.98 -2.60 14.08
C TYR A 603 0.63 -3.19 14.52
N GLN A 604 0.70 -4.25 15.32
CA GLN A 604 -0.45 -4.86 15.98
C GLN A 604 -0.08 -5.17 17.43
N HIS A 605 -1.02 -4.94 18.34
CA HIS A 605 -0.95 -5.40 19.72
C HIS A 605 -2.13 -6.33 20.01
N SER A 606 -1.92 -7.35 20.82
CA SER A 606 -2.98 -8.26 21.23
C SER A 606 -2.72 -8.82 22.63
N GLU A 607 -3.76 -8.91 23.45
CA GLU A 607 -3.67 -9.44 24.80
C GLU A 607 -4.95 -10.18 25.20
N ASP A 608 -4.82 -11.22 26.02
CA ASP A 608 -5.92 -11.78 26.79
C ASP A 608 -6.25 -10.84 27.95
N VAL A 609 -7.36 -10.12 27.83
CA VAL A 609 -7.82 -9.13 28.80
C VAL A 609 -8.95 -9.67 29.68
N THR A 610 -9.12 -11.00 29.77
CA THR A 610 -10.19 -11.64 30.55
C THR A 610 -10.34 -11.07 31.96
N ARG A 611 -9.21 -10.77 32.64
CA ARG A 611 -9.23 -10.20 33.99
C ARG A 611 -9.97 -8.87 34.09
N LEU A 612 -10.07 -8.08 33.02
CA LEU A 612 -10.84 -6.85 33.04
C LEU A 612 -12.34 -7.09 33.18
N LEU A 613 -12.84 -8.26 32.75
CA LEU A 613 -14.24 -8.64 32.96
C LEU A 613 -14.58 -8.88 34.43
N GLU A 614 -13.58 -9.03 35.33
CA GLU A 614 -13.80 -9.05 36.78
C GLU A 614 -14.35 -7.71 37.31
N LEU A 615 -14.11 -6.61 36.58
CA LEU A 615 -14.72 -5.30 36.83
C LEU A 615 -16.18 -5.23 36.34
N GLY A 616 -16.68 -6.31 35.73
CA GLY A 616 -18.06 -6.48 35.27
C GLY A 616 -18.30 -6.16 33.80
N TYR A 617 -17.41 -5.42 33.12
CA TYR A 617 -17.60 -5.09 31.70
C TYR A 617 -16.29 -4.76 30.98
N PHE A 618 -16.34 -4.82 29.65
CA PHE A 618 -15.38 -4.23 28.74
C PHE A 618 -16.13 -3.37 27.73
N ALA A 619 -15.64 -2.15 27.46
CA ALA A 619 -16.26 -1.23 26.50
C ALA A 619 -15.24 -0.74 25.47
N SER A 620 -15.72 -0.51 24.26
CA SER A 620 -14.92 0.01 23.14
C SER A 620 -15.64 1.15 22.45
N PHE A 621 -14.90 2.19 22.06
CA PHE A 621 -15.47 3.48 21.64
C PHE A 621 -14.49 4.32 20.80
N ASN A 622 -13.74 3.68 19.90
CA ASN A 622 -12.86 4.33 18.90
C ASN A 622 -11.61 5.07 19.42
N VAL A 623 -11.24 4.84 20.68
CA VAL A 623 -9.95 5.31 21.24
C VAL A 623 -9.12 4.07 21.57
N PRO A 624 -7.85 3.99 21.12
CA PRO A 624 -7.04 2.82 21.41
C PRO A 624 -6.89 2.55 22.92
N PHE A 625 -7.08 1.29 23.31
CA PHE A 625 -6.97 0.81 24.69
C PHE A 625 -5.52 0.59 25.10
N PHE A 626 -4.73 -0.09 24.25
CA PHE A 626 -3.35 -0.37 24.57
C PHE A 626 -2.53 0.90 24.47
N ARG A 627 -1.83 1.24 25.55
CA ARG A 627 -1.03 2.47 25.64
C ARG A 627 -0.05 2.61 24.48
N GLU A 628 0.58 1.50 24.09
CA GLU A 628 1.53 1.50 22.99
C GLU A 628 0.87 1.84 21.64
N VAL A 629 -0.32 1.31 21.37
CA VAL A 629 -1.08 1.63 20.15
C VAL A 629 -1.56 3.08 20.19
N TYR A 630 -2.08 3.53 21.34
CA TYR A 630 -2.50 4.93 21.56
C TYR A 630 -1.37 5.92 21.23
N ASP A 631 -0.16 5.66 21.73
CA ASP A 631 1.00 6.53 21.51
C ASP A 631 1.52 6.45 20.06
N LYS A 632 1.63 5.24 19.48
CA LYS A 632 2.07 5.06 18.08
C LYS A 632 1.08 5.64 17.08
N ALA A 633 -0.22 5.53 17.35
CA ALA A 633 -1.27 6.13 16.54
C ALA A 633 -1.28 7.67 16.64
N GLY A 634 -0.49 8.28 17.54
CA GLY A 634 -0.32 9.73 17.65
C GLY A 634 -1.25 10.42 18.65
N PHE A 635 -2.14 9.70 19.34
CA PHE A 635 -3.08 10.31 20.30
C PHE A 635 -2.34 10.98 21.47
N GLY A 636 -1.33 10.31 22.04
CA GLY A 636 -0.56 10.87 23.17
C GLY A 636 0.16 12.16 22.83
N LYS A 637 0.79 12.23 21.65
CA LYS A 637 1.42 13.46 21.14
C LYS A 637 0.38 14.57 20.96
N PHE A 638 -0.75 14.25 20.36
CA PHE A 638 -1.85 15.19 20.11
C PHE A 638 -2.42 15.77 21.41
N THR A 639 -2.81 14.93 22.37
CA THR A 639 -3.41 15.38 23.64
C THR A 639 -2.43 16.21 24.46
N THR A 640 -1.16 15.81 24.49
CA THR A 640 -0.10 16.57 25.19
C THR A 640 0.11 17.96 24.56
N ALA A 641 0.15 18.03 23.23
CA ALA A 641 0.31 19.30 22.51
C ALA A 641 -0.87 20.25 22.76
N MET A 642 -2.10 19.73 22.87
CA MET A 642 -3.28 20.56 23.16
C MET A 642 -3.33 20.99 24.62
N ALA A 643 -3.02 20.10 25.57
CA ALA A 643 -2.97 20.44 26.99
C ALA A 643 -1.94 21.56 27.30
N ALA A 644 -0.80 21.57 26.59
CA ALA A 644 0.20 22.63 26.71
C ALA A 644 -0.30 24.04 26.32
N ARG A 645 -1.48 24.16 25.69
CA ARG A 645 -2.11 25.44 25.32
C ARG A 645 -3.02 26.01 26.42
N GLY A 646 -3.23 25.28 27.51
CA GLY A 646 -4.06 25.68 28.64
C GLY A 646 -5.30 24.80 28.83
N LEU A 647 -5.95 25.00 29.98
CA LEU A 647 -7.05 24.15 30.47
C LEU A 647 -8.21 24.00 29.46
N GLU A 648 -8.59 25.09 28.76
CA GLU A 648 -9.68 25.02 27.79
C GLU A 648 -9.40 24.05 26.63
N PHE A 649 -8.14 23.95 26.19
CA PHE A 649 -7.73 23.02 25.13
C PHE A 649 -7.59 21.58 25.67
N GLU A 650 -7.13 21.42 26.91
CA GLU A 650 -7.12 20.13 27.59
C GLU A 650 -8.53 19.52 27.68
N GLU A 651 -9.50 20.31 28.12
CA GLU A 651 -10.92 19.92 28.16
C GLU A 651 -11.54 19.72 26.78
N ALA A 652 -11.01 20.39 25.75
CA ALA A 652 -11.50 20.24 24.38
C ALA A 652 -11.10 18.90 23.76
N VAL A 653 -9.98 18.30 24.22
CA VAL A 653 -9.46 17.03 23.68
C VAL A 653 -9.79 15.80 24.51
N GLU A 654 -10.67 15.91 25.50
CA GLU A 654 -11.15 14.74 26.27
C GLU A 654 -11.69 13.62 25.38
N GLY A 655 -12.30 13.96 24.23
CA GLY A 655 -12.78 12.98 23.24
C GLY A 655 -11.68 12.10 22.62
N ALA A 656 -10.41 12.51 22.74
CA ALA A 656 -9.25 11.72 22.35
C ALA A 656 -8.65 10.91 23.52
N SER A 657 -9.11 11.11 24.77
CA SER A 657 -8.64 10.35 25.93
C SER A 657 -9.44 9.07 26.11
N TYR A 658 -8.76 7.94 26.33
CA TYR A 658 -9.44 6.66 26.58
C TYR A 658 -10.34 6.71 27.82
N GLN A 659 -9.95 7.44 28.85
CA GLN A 659 -10.70 7.51 30.11
C GLN A 659 -11.75 8.63 30.13
N LEU A 660 -11.51 9.72 29.40
CA LEU A 660 -12.34 10.94 29.47
C LEU A 660 -13.22 11.15 28.24
N ALA A 661 -13.13 10.33 27.20
CA ALA A 661 -14.10 10.40 26.11
C ALA A 661 -15.53 10.21 26.65
N ALA A 662 -16.49 10.97 26.13
CA ALA A 662 -17.87 10.97 26.61
C ALA A 662 -18.46 9.56 26.75
N ARG A 663 -18.23 8.70 25.74
CA ARG A 663 -18.66 7.30 25.74
C ARG A 663 -18.02 6.46 26.84
N SER A 664 -16.73 6.66 27.11
CA SER A 664 -16.03 6.00 28.23
C SER A 664 -16.68 6.38 29.57
N GLN A 665 -17.00 7.66 29.74
CA GLN A 665 -17.65 8.16 30.96
C GLN A 665 -19.08 7.62 31.12
N ILE A 666 -19.87 7.59 30.03
CA ILE A 666 -21.22 7.03 30.02
C ILE A 666 -21.19 5.53 30.33
N PHE A 667 -20.32 4.75 29.68
CA PHE A 667 -20.19 3.32 29.99
C PHE A 667 -19.76 3.08 31.43
N ARG A 668 -18.80 3.86 31.94
CA ARG A 668 -18.36 3.74 33.34
C ARG A 668 -19.49 4.02 34.33
N ARG A 669 -20.38 4.97 34.03
CA ARG A 669 -21.55 5.31 34.85
C ARG A 669 -22.63 4.24 34.76
N ASP A 670 -22.94 3.76 33.56
CA ASP A 670 -24.21 3.08 33.28
C ASP A 670 -24.09 1.57 33.08
N ALA A 671 -22.91 1.03 32.74
CA ALA A 671 -22.76 -0.40 32.41
C ALA A 671 -23.19 -1.34 33.55
N GLY A 672 -23.01 -0.94 34.81
CA GLY A 672 -23.43 -1.73 35.98
C GLY A 672 -24.95 -1.97 36.06
N SER A 673 -25.76 -1.12 35.41
CA SER A 673 -27.22 -1.29 35.36
C SER A 673 -27.67 -2.36 34.35
N VAL A 674 -26.78 -2.80 33.46
CA VAL A 674 -27.10 -3.81 32.45
C VAL A 674 -27.10 -5.20 33.11
N GLN A 675 -28.29 -5.78 33.26
CA GLN A 675 -28.51 -7.11 33.83
C GLN A 675 -29.30 -8.04 32.90
N SER A 676 -29.67 -7.56 31.71
CA SER A 676 -30.45 -8.30 30.72
C SER A 676 -30.12 -7.82 29.30
N LEU A 677 -30.58 -8.58 28.30
CA LEU A 677 -30.52 -8.16 26.91
C LEU A 677 -31.22 -6.83 26.67
N ASP A 678 -32.36 -6.56 27.31
CA ASP A 678 -33.07 -5.28 27.13
C ASP A 678 -32.32 -4.11 27.76
N GLY A 679 -31.65 -4.33 28.89
CA GLY A 679 -30.71 -3.34 29.44
C GLY A 679 -29.56 -3.05 28.49
N LEU A 680 -29.02 -4.08 27.82
CA LEU A 680 -27.96 -3.93 26.83
C LEU A 680 -28.45 -3.17 25.59
N LYS A 681 -29.68 -3.46 25.12
CA LYS A 681 -30.32 -2.72 24.01
C LYS A 681 -30.43 -1.23 24.36
N ALA A 682 -30.97 -0.92 25.54
CA ALA A 682 -31.19 0.47 25.98
C ALA A 682 -29.88 1.27 26.08
N ILE A 683 -28.82 0.71 26.70
CA ILE A 683 -27.54 1.45 26.80
C ILE A 683 -26.90 1.66 25.42
N LEU A 684 -26.95 0.66 24.53
CA LEU A 684 -26.37 0.76 23.19
C LEU A 684 -27.14 1.71 22.27
N ARG A 685 -28.38 2.05 22.63
CA ARG A 685 -29.22 3.02 21.90
C ARG A 685 -29.34 4.36 22.62
N SER A 686 -28.65 4.52 23.75
CA SER A 686 -28.70 5.74 24.56
C SER A 686 -28.09 6.95 23.84
N ASN A 687 -28.81 8.07 23.94
CA ASN A 687 -28.36 9.39 23.55
C ASN A 687 -29.09 10.48 24.36
N GLY A 688 -28.51 10.83 25.51
CA GLY A 688 -29.08 11.77 26.47
C GLY A 688 -28.79 13.24 26.19
N PHE A 689 -28.35 13.62 24.98
CA PHE A 689 -27.85 14.99 24.75
C PHE A 689 -28.90 16.09 24.98
N LYS A 690 -30.18 15.81 24.66
CA LYS A 690 -31.32 16.70 24.97
C LYS A 690 -31.86 16.53 26.39
N ALA A 691 -31.60 15.38 27.01
CA ALA A 691 -32.01 15.07 28.37
C ALA A 691 -31.06 15.65 29.44
N GLY A 692 -30.03 16.39 29.02
CA GLY A 692 -29.07 17.03 29.92
C GLY A 692 -27.99 16.08 30.44
N ASP A 693 -27.65 15.00 29.72
CA ASP A 693 -26.51 14.16 30.10
C ASP A 693 -25.23 15.02 30.16
N PRO A 694 -24.58 15.12 31.34
CA PRO A 694 -23.42 15.99 31.51
C PRO A 694 -22.25 15.60 30.60
N TYR A 695 -22.11 14.31 30.25
CA TYR A 695 -21.04 13.84 29.39
C TYR A 695 -21.30 14.13 27.90
N ALA A 696 -22.57 14.35 27.53
CA ALA A 696 -22.90 14.77 26.17
C ALA A 696 -22.42 16.20 25.88
N ARG A 697 -22.28 17.04 26.92
CA ARG A 697 -21.91 18.46 26.80
C ARG A 697 -22.74 19.19 25.74
N GLY A 698 -24.02 18.86 25.64
CA GLY A 698 -24.97 19.42 24.67
C GLY A 698 -24.77 19.02 23.20
N HIS A 699 -23.83 18.12 22.90
CA HIS A 699 -23.54 17.68 21.52
C HIS A 699 -24.11 16.27 21.25
N PRO A 700 -24.89 16.08 20.17
CA PRO A 700 -25.56 14.79 19.90
C PRO A 700 -24.61 13.66 19.47
N GLY A 701 -23.37 14.00 19.10
CA GLY A 701 -22.29 13.03 18.85
C GLY A 701 -21.64 12.46 20.11
N ASN A 702 -21.78 13.11 21.27
CA ASN A 702 -21.21 12.66 22.54
C ASN A 702 -22.17 11.71 23.28
N ALA A 703 -22.53 10.61 22.64
CA ALA A 703 -23.46 9.61 23.16
C ALA A 703 -22.97 8.20 22.79
N VAL A 704 -23.59 7.14 23.33
CA VAL A 704 -23.28 5.75 22.90
C VAL A 704 -23.81 5.48 21.49
N CYS A 705 -24.96 6.07 21.13
CA CYS A 705 -25.54 6.03 19.80
C CYS A 705 -25.74 7.47 19.26
N ALA A 706 -24.73 8.00 18.57
CA ALA A 706 -24.73 9.39 18.10
C ALA A 706 -25.84 9.74 17.11
N ARG A 707 -26.24 11.01 17.11
CA ARG A 707 -27.25 11.61 16.24
C ARG A 707 -26.76 12.94 15.64
N ASN A 708 -25.68 12.91 14.85
CA ASN A 708 -25.09 14.13 14.30
C ASN A 708 -26.02 14.88 13.33
N ASP A 709 -27.10 14.23 12.89
CA ASP A 709 -28.19 14.86 12.12
C ASP A 709 -29.00 15.85 12.97
N LEU A 710 -28.93 15.75 14.29
CA LEU A 710 -29.58 16.65 15.24
C LEU A 710 -28.65 17.74 15.80
N ASP A 711 -27.43 17.88 15.24
CA ASP A 711 -26.52 18.96 15.62
C ASP A 711 -27.15 20.32 15.25
N PRO A 712 -27.38 21.23 16.22
CA PRO A 712 -28.01 22.52 15.94
C PRO A 712 -27.14 23.47 15.09
N ILE A 713 -25.83 23.20 14.97
CA ILE A 713 -24.89 24.05 14.24
C ILE A 713 -24.61 23.48 12.85
N LYS A 714 -24.19 22.21 12.76
CA LYS A 714 -23.77 21.58 11.51
C LYS A 714 -24.33 20.15 11.36
N PRO A 715 -25.64 20.03 11.13
CA PRO A 715 -26.31 18.74 11.05
C PRO A 715 -25.78 17.94 9.84
N ARG A 716 -25.48 16.66 10.05
CA ARG A 716 -24.97 15.72 9.04
C ARG A 716 -25.67 14.38 9.14
N ALA A 717 -25.95 13.73 8.01
CA ALA A 717 -26.54 12.39 7.97
C ALA A 717 -25.51 11.31 8.35
N THR A 718 -25.03 11.36 9.59
CA THR A 718 -24.01 10.47 10.15
C THR A 718 -24.28 10.21 11.62
N GLY A 719 -23.74 9.12 12.13
CA GLY A 719 -23.87 8.71 13.53
C GLY A 719 -24.25 7.26 13.59
N CYS A 720 -24.91 6.87 14.67
CA CYS A 720 -25.35 5.52 14.92
C CYS A 720 -26.37 5.04 13.87
N THR A 721 -26.13 3.91 13.22
CA THR A 721 -26.94 3.36 12.11
C THR A 721 -27.65 2.06 12.48
N ASP A 722 -27.33 1.44 13.62
CA ASP A 722 -27.96 0.20 14.08
C ASP A 722 -27.75 -0.09 15.57
N GLY A 723 -28.21 -1.26 15.99
CA GLY A 723 -27.73 -1.96 17.19
C GLY A 723 -27.83 -3.47 16.97
N LYS A 724 -26.87 -4.22 17.51
CA LYS A 724 -26.85 -5.69 17.54
C LYS A 724 -26.50 -6.17 18.94
N VAL A 725 -27.23 -7.16 19.45
CA VAL A 725 -26.97 -7.77 20.76
C VAL A 725 -27.12 -9.28 20.71
N THR A 726 -26.35 -9.98 21.52
CA THR A 726 -26.53 -11.39 21.84
C THR A 726 -26.15 -11.63 23.31
N SER A 727 -26.49 -12.81 23.82
CA SER A 727 -26.05 -13.29 25.13
C SER A 727 -25.30 -14.60 24.97
N TYR A 728 -24.73 -15.15 26.04
CA TYR A 728 -24.07 -16.46 25.99
C TYR A 728 -24.99 -17.51 25.38
N HIS A 729 -26.20 -17.65 25.94
CA HIS A 729 -27.16 -18.65 25.53
C HIS A 729 -27.62 -18.46 24.08
N ALA A 730 -27.94 -17.21 23.69
CA ALA A 730 -28.36 -16.91 22.33
C ALA A 730 -27.23 -17.15 21.32
N ALA A 731 -25.99 -16.77 21.65
CA ALA A 731 -24.85 -16.94 20.77
C ALA A 731 -24.54 -18.41 20.48
N LEU A 732 -24.71 -19.31 21.45
CA LEU A 732 -24.56 -20.76 21.24
C LEU A 732 -25.56 -21.33 20.23
N GLU A 733 -26.70 -20.67 20.05
CA GLU A 733 -27.74 -21.05 19.08
C GLU A 733 -27.65 -20.26 17.77
N GLY A 734 -26.64 -19.40 17.61
CA GLY A 734 -26.51 -18.52 16.45
C GLY A 734 -27.57 -17.42 16.40
N ARG A 735 -28.19 -17.09 17.55
CA ARG A 735 -29.22 -16.06 17.67
C ARG A 735 -28.65 -14.72 18.07
N SER A 736 -29.29 -13.65 17.59
CA SER A 736 -28.99 -12.26 17.94
C SER A 736 -30.25 -11.42 17.83
N TRP A 737 -30.22 -10.20 18.33
CA TRP A 737 -31.24 -9.18 18.04
C TRP A 737 -30.57 -8.01 17.34
N ALA A 738 -31.25 -7.46 16.34
CA ALA A 738 -30.76 -6.29 15.63
C ALA A 738 -31.86 -5.27 15.35
N ILE A 739 -31.49 -3.99 15.33
CA ILE A 739 -32.33 -2.85 14.96
C ILE A 739 -31.61 -2.05 13.86
N ASN A 740 -32.32 -1.64 12.82
CA ASN A 740 -31.76 -0.80 11.75
C ASN A 740 -32.19 0.66 11.93
N GLY A 741 -31.25 1.58 11.81
CA GLY A 741 -31.48 3.03 11.80
C GLY A 741 -30.98 3.77 13.06
N PRO A 742 -30.99 5.10 13.02
CA PRO A 742 -30.55 5.95 14.14
C PRO A 742 -31.49 5.84 15.34
N THR A 743 -30.99 6.07 16.55
CA THR A 743 -31.81 5.96 17.78
C THR A 743 -32.90 7.02 17.86
N SER A 744 -34.12 6.58 18.16
CA SER A 744 -35.26 7.40 18.57
C SER A 744 -35.52 7.30 20.09
N GLU A 745 -34.63 6.66 20.84
CA GLU A 745 -34.78 6.52 22.29
C GLU A 745 -34.57 7.86 23.00
N GLN A 746 -34.94 7.90 24.29
CA GLN A 746 -34.77 9.08 25.17
C GLN A 746 -35.40 10.37 24.60
N GLY A 747 -36.53 10.22 23.91
CA GLY A 747 -37.32 11.33 23.37
C GLY A 747 -36.78 11.94 22.08
N LEU A 748 -35.84 11.27 21.41
CA LEU A 748 -35.33 11.71 20.12
C LEU A 748 -36.30 11.38 18.98
N PRO A 749 -36.46 12.26 17.99
CA PRO A 749 -37.32 11.97 16.85
C PRO A 749 -36.71 10.85 15.98
N PRO A 750 -37.52 9.94 15.42
CA PRO A 750 -37.08 9.03 14.38
C PRO A 750 -36.43 9.79 13.22
N PHE A 751 -35.37 9.24 12.64
CA PHE A 751 -34.71 9.85 11.50
C PHE A 751 -35.56 9.76 10.23
N SER A 752 -35.55 10.80 9.40
CA SER A 752 -36.21 10.80 8.10
C SER A 752 -35.45 11.62 7.07
N TRP A 753 -35.35 11.09 5.84
CA TRP A 753 -34.79 11.76 4.65
C TRP A 753 -35.65 12.93 4.12
N GLY A 754 -36.52 13.52 4.96
CA GLY A 754 -37.48 14.55 4.57
C GLY A 754 -36.88 15.77 3.87
N ARG A 755 -37.71 16.50 3.11
CA ARG A 755 -37.31 17.71 2.38
C ARG A 755 -36.92 18.83 3.34
N GLY A 756 -35.90 19.61 2.98
CA GLY A 756 -35.48 20.81 3.71
C GLY A 756 -34.35 20.59 4.73
N LEU A 757 -33.84 19.36 4.85
CA LEU A 757 -32.63 19.08 5.63
C LEU A 757 -31.36 19.44 4.83
N PRO A 758 -30.29 19.95 5.46
CA PRO A 758 -29.05 20.32 4.77
C PRO A 758 -28.37 19.18 4.00
N PHE A 759 -28.67 17.94 4.36
CA PHE A 759 -28.15 16.71 3.76
C PHE A 759 -29.22 15.94 2.96
N SER A 760 -30.36 16.56 2.62
CA SER A 760 -31.42 15.92 1.82
C SER A 760 -30.97 15.51 0.41
N GLY A 761 -29.85 16.05 -0.07
CA GLY A 761 -29.21 15.65 -1.34
C GLY A 761 -28.18 14.51 -1.22
N GLU A 762 -27.93 13.96 -0.03
CA GLU A 762 -27.05 12.78 0.12
C GLU A 762 -27.68 11.54 -0.53
N PRO A 763 -26.89 10.63 -1.12
CA PRO A 763 -27.40 9.47 -1.83
C PRO A 763 -27.97 8.42 -0.85
N HIS A 764 -29.22 8.01 -1.06
CA HIS A 764 -29.90 7.06 -0.18
C HIS A 764 -30.84 6.13 -0.95
N ARG A 765 -30.43 5.73 -2.16
CA ARG A 765 -31.20 4.77 -2.97
C ARG A 765 -31.41 3.47 -2.20
N GLY A 766 -32.56 2.83 -2.42
CA GLY A 766 -32.93 1.58 -1.75
C GLY A 766 -33.33 1.72 -0.27
N GLN A 767 -33.33 2.93 0.30
CA GLN A 767 -33.70 3.15 1.71
C GLN A 767 -35.16 3.61 1.90
N PRO A 768 -35.78 3.29 3.05
CA PRO A 768 -37.05 3.91 3.44
C PRO A 768 -36.87 5.41 3.75
N VAL A 769 -37.95 6.18 3.60
CA VAL A 769 -37.93 7.63 3.90
C VAL A 769 -37.80 7.91 5.40
N LYS A 770 -38.31 7.03 6.26
CA LYS A 770 -38.30 7.15 7.71
C LYS A 770 -37.75 5.87 8.33
N PHE A 771 -36.87 6.02 9.32
CA PHE A 771 -36.31 4.93 10.10
C PHE A 771 -36.93 4.96 11.50
N ASP A 772 -37.89 4.05 11.71
CA ASP A 772 -38.67 3.92 12.95
C ASP A 772 -38.98 2.43 13.16
N PHE A 773 -37.89 1.66 13.30
CA PHE A 773 -37.94 0.21 13.37
C PHE A 773 -37.71 -0.27 14.79
N ASP A 774 -38.31 -1.40 15.14
CA ASP A 774 -38.06 -2.10 16.40
C ASP A 774 -36.95 -3.14 16.27
N TRP A 775 -36.42 -3.56 17.42
CA TRP A 775 -35.52 -4.71 17.51
C TRP A 775 -36.18 -5.98 16.97
N GLN A 776 -35.48 -6.69 16.10
CA GLN A 776 -35.90 -7.97 15.53
C GLN A 776 -34.97 -9.09 16.01
N GLU A 777 -35.53 -10.25 16.33
CA GLU A 777 -34.75 -11.47 16.52
C GLU A 777 -34.22 -11.96 15.16
N MET A 778 -32.91 -12.19 15.11
CA MET A 778 -32.18 -12.70 13.96
C MET A 778 -31.80 -14.15 14.27
N ARG A 779 -32.33 -15.08 13.46
CA ARG A 779 -32.05 -16.51 13.55
C ARG A 779 -31.99 -17.14 12.14
N PRO A 780 -31.17 -18.20 11.94
CA PRO A 780 -31.05 -18.92 10.67
C PRO A 780 -32.37 -19.47 10.13
#